data_AF-A0A319EIL1-F1
#
_entry.id   AF-A0A319EIL1-F1
#
_cell.length_a   1.000
_cell.length_b   1.000
_cell.length_c   1.000
_cell.angle_alpha   90.00
_cell.angle_beta   90.00
_cell.angle_gamma   90.00
#
_symmetry.space_group_name_H-M   'P 1'
#
loop_
_entity.id
_entity.type
_entity.pdbx_description
1 polymer ?
#
loop_
_entity_poly.entity_id
_entity_poly.type
_entity_poly.pdbx_seq_one_letter_code
_entity_poly.pdbx_strand_id
1 'polypeptide(L)'
;MIFKQSVKTGQGYSLSEHSPSFKVEPDDEDENFISLPAQLLPRDEAQVTFDEMITKICDKKLSLGSKVTRTEFLNRYDCILDQQTRTDRQNFLHVIASRLGHKALTRYVVRMKSHLLHQKDASGRTPLYVAIVYKNYAFLDAILAEFDDTILDLLLREPCENGRNCIHATIQYSLNKEYTWNLILKASDVTISASDQDGLTPLHLAVDYDKSSSSQLSIVRALIARGDGAFDKFSTNPSGLSVYEYHQHTREQANRRNIIGDIRDADAPLLQEAQSGLGTDCITFLSKGRKALDELPVNQSINRGLQSLWKGTAPTLTIMRKQEVNAEMLQEQEKASYADEVRRELKLYYLRTTFERAPGMSKRDQLTASRFLYGPNIQNINLSFNFSQGPMTISKDSFEESYNYMDFDEVLRYVTFRPILLQRPPGPAPGSRLAKKLAQTAKPDHGPNDLVFFFDWLYEKKVRHIFKVVVHDVDSAPHSDMAIEDCLKKFEIEALDWRKVDLSPQTLFNACRNVKEVYLRWSGNTSVLKAWSEQDGLPRLENLERVHLVWNYEQILDKPQPIGSYKDYLQSQLNRAVEVINAARRNAAVNGDQLRRREPIIVCEEKDPISKQPTSPAGPGSIPMNADQRRVQPNRWLSCIDRFADEIQNVKVPRTETEALKSDIKVAIIDDGVDIHIQSLQGKVIGGQSFDQACLDGNGPSPYYSSSGGHGTIMADMVCRVCPNAKVFACKLESHTNPGSRRQISAQSAAMAVMAAVQQKVDIISMSWTLRESENTQAGIDALREAIRAALDANILLFGSASDAGAVTEIEYPCFYDRRVFRIGAAMADGRVYGPTGNPQHLSFVVPGHKVAPRSPYMVQGLPIDLEEKSGSSISTALAAGLAALVLHCIRLGILQAELEIRQTGRRSPTAVRLSDLEKARDYHGMRSILRGVGLNEDNQKYIEIWRRLDGPVKCLKSPSGENADMTALEIVARLARDLVSGIADH
;
A
#
# COMPACT_ATOMS: atom_id res chain seq x y z
N MET A 1 8.84 65.38 -2.24
CA MET A 1 8.52 66.61 -3.00
C MET A 1 8.44 66.26 -4.48
N ILE A 2 7.57 66.91 -5.28
CA ILE A 2 7.53 66.89 -6.78
C ILE A 2 7.31 65.48 -7.37
N PHE A 3 6.17 65.02 -7.91
CA PHE A 3 4.99 65.60 -8.59
C PHE A 3 5.18 65.90 -10.10
N LYS A 4 4.21 65.43 -10.93
CA LYS A 4 3.99 65.62 -12.40
C LYS A 4 4.65 64.55 -13.31
N GLN A 5 3.88 63.72 -14.06
CA GLN A 5 3.03 63.93 -15.28
C GLN A 5 3.87 63.94 -16.58
N SER A 6 3.47 63.36 -17.73
CA SER A 6 2.16 62.82 -18.23
C SER A 6 2.38 61.43 -18.89
N VAL A 7 1.46 60.44 -18.91
CA VAL A 7 0.03 60.35 -19.32
C VAL A 7 -0.19 60.34 -20.85
N LYS A 8 -0.52 59.14 -21.40
CA LYS A 8 -1.69 58.79 -22.27
C LYS A 8 -1.60 57.30 -22.71
N THR A 9 -2.44 56.38 -22.21
CA THR A 9 -3.79 55.95 -22.68
C THR A 9 -3.81 55.30 -24.07
N GLY A 10 -4.53 54.21 -24.35
CA GLY A 10 -5.54 53.43 -23.58
C GLY A 10 -6.53 52.78 -24.59
N GLN A 11 -7.46 51.88 -24.27
CA GLN A 11 -7.92 51.17 -23.04
C GLN A 11 -8.04 49.66 -23.42
N GLY A 12 -8.75 48.70 -22.79
CA GLY A 12 -9.71 48.52 -21.68
C GLY A 12 -10.31 47.09 -21.83
N TYR A 13 -11.12 46.48 -20.95
CA TYR A 13 -11.64 46.81 -19.62
C TYR A 13 -12.03 45.49 -18.90
N SER A 14 -12.02 45.47 -17.57
CA SER A 14 -12.53 44.34 -16.75
C SER A 14 -13.86 44.72 -16.08
N LEU A 15 -14.74 43.74 -15.91
CA LEU A 15 -15.79 43.74 -14.89
C LEU A 15 -16.01 42.32 -14.36
N SER A 16 -16.42 42.23 -13.09
CA SER A 16 -16.61 41.01 -12.32
C SER A 16 -18.08 40.76 -12.03
N GLU A 17 -18.52 39.50 -12.00
CA GLU A 17 -19.80 39.11 -11.39
C GLU A 17 -19.64 37.95 -10.41
N HIS A 18 -20.45 37.98 -9.35
CA HIS A 18 -20.63 36.87 -8.41
C HIS A 18 -21.77 35.97 -8.90
N SER A 19 -21.69 34.66 -8.62
CA SER A 19 -22.82 33.74 -8.76
C SER A 19 -23.07 32.99 -7.43
N PRO A 20 -24.33 32.93 -6.94
CA PRO A 20 -24.67 32.24 -5.70
C PRO A 20 -24.95 30.74 -5.93
N SER A 21 -24.86 29.96 -4.86
CA SER A 21 -25.27 28.56 -4.86
C SER A 21 -26.79 28.41 -4.85
N PHE A 22 -27.29 27.43 -5.60
CA PHE A 22 -28.61 26.86 -5.40
C PHE A 22 -28.51 25.34 -5.26
N LYS A 23 -29.37 24.77 -4.41
CA LYS A 23 -29.54 23.33 -4.27
C LYS A 23 -30.49 22.81 -5.36
N VAL A 24 -30.35 21.54 -5.70
CA VAL A 24 -31.36 20.79 -6.44
C VAL A 24 -31.76 19.60 -5.57
N GLU A 25 -33.05 19.55 -5.19
CA GLU A 25 -33.72 18.30 -4.83
C GLU A 25 -34.56 17.86 -6.05
N PRO A 26 -34.88 16.56 -6.18
CA PRO A 26 -35.63 16.07 -7.33
C PRO A 26 -37.14 16.23 -7.10
N ASP A 27 -37.82 16.90 -8.02
CA ASP A 27 -39.29 16.91 -8.15
C ASP A 27 -39.70 16.11 -9.39
N ASP A 28 -40.93 15.57 -9.36
CA ASP A 28 -41.43 14.51 -10.22
C ASP A 28 -41.84 14.92 -11.66
N GLU A 29 -42.18 13.91 -12.46
CA GLU A 29 -42.85 14.07 -13.75
C GLU A 29 -44.24 14.71 -13.59
N ASP A 30 -44.59 15.67 -14.44
CA ASP A 30 -45.99 15.92 -14.79
C ASP A 30 -46.10 16.49 -16.21
N GLU A 31 -47.03 15.96 -17.02
CA GLU A 31 -47.19 16.35 -18.42
C GLU A 31 -47.92 17.70 -18.55
N ASN A 32 -47.45 18.60 -19.40
CA ASN A 32 -48.34 19.60 -20.02
C ASN A 32 -47.87 20.04 -21.42
N PHE A 33 -48.60 19.57 -22.43
CA PHE A 33 -48.38 19.88 -23.84
C PHE A 33 -48.80 21.32 -24.16
N ILE A 34 -47.83 22.25 -24.33
CA ILE A 34 -48.08 23.55 -24.95
C ILE A 34 -47.60 23.51 -26.41
N SER A 35 -48.52 23.26 -27.33
CA SER A 35 -48.26 23.18 -28.77
C SER A 35 -48.05 24.57 -29.40
N LEU A 36 -46.81 25.04 -29.47
CA LEU A 36 -46.48 26.11 -30.41
C LEU A 36 -46.50 25.58 -31.86
N PRO A 37 -46.94 26.38 -32.87
CA PRO A 37 -47.04 25.91 -34.24
C PRO A 37 -45.68 25.58 -34.86
N ALA A 38 -45.57 24.41 -35.48
CA ALA A 38 -44.35 23.98 -36.17
C ALA A 38 -44.05 24.87 -37.39
N GLN A 39 -43.14 25.83 -37.21
CA GLN A 39 -42.49 26.48 -38.35
C GLN A 39 -41.58 25.45 -39.03
N LEU A 40 -41.92 25.11 -40.28
CA LEU A 40 -41.21 24.12 -41.09
C LEU A 40 -39.76 24.57 -41.34
N LEU A 41 -38.82 24.04 -40.57
CA LEU A 41 -37.41 24.08 -40.90
C LEU A 41 -37.21 23.40 -42.27
N PRO A 42 -36.36 23.94 -43.17
CA PRO A 42 -36.09 23.30 -44.46
C PRO A 42 -35.58 21.88 -44.27
N ARG A 43 -36.15 20.91 -45.00
CA ARG A 43 -35.65 19.53 -45.00
C ARG A 43 -34.17 19.53 -45.32
N ASP A 44 -33.40 18.79 -44.54
CA ASP A 44 -31.96 18.70 -44.75
C ASP A 44 -31.64 17.86 -45.99
N GLU A 45 -31.16 18.53 -47.03
CA GLU A 45 -30.82 17.93 -48.33
C GLU A 45 -29.75 16.84 -48.20
N ALA A 46 -28.83 16.98 -47.25
CA ALA A 46 -27.83 15.95 -46.95
C ALA A 46 -28.50 14.69 -46.39
N GLN A 47 -29.32 14.82 -45.34
CA GLN A 47 -30.05 13.70 -44.73
C GLN A 47 -30.96 12.99 -45.73
N VAL A 48 -31.75 13.74 -46.51
CA VAL A 48 -32.65 13.19 -47.53
C VAL A 48 -31.85 12.43 -48.61
N THR A 49 -30.73 12.99 -49.08
CA THR A 49 -29.92 12.33 -50.10
C THR A 49 -29.18 11.09 -49.56
N PHE A 50 -28.74 11.10 -48.30
CA PHE A 50 -28.17 9.93 -47.63
C PHE A 50 -29.21 8.80 -47.51
N ASP A 51 -30.44 9.08 -47.06
CA ASP A 51 -31.49 8.07 -46.94
C ASP A 51 -31.99 7.56 -48.31
N GLU A 52 -32.00 8.41 -49.33
CA GLU A 52 -32.18 7.99 -50.73
C GLU A 52 -31.07 7.04 -51.21
N MET A 53 -29.80 7.33 -50.89
CA MET A 53 -28.68 6.43 -51.22
C MET A 53 -28.84 5.08 -50.52
N ILE A 54 -29.15 5.07 -49.22
CA ILE A 54 -29.37 3.85 -48.43
C ILE A 54 -30.48 3.01 -49.05
N THR A 55 -31.61 3.62 -49.40
CA THR A 55 -32.76 2.90 -50.01
C THR A 55 -32.36 2.29 -51.36
N LYS A 56 -31.63 3.02 -52.22
CA LYS A 56 -31.14 2.51 -53.52
C LYS A 56 -30.12 1.38 -53.39
N ILE A 57 -29.37 1.32 -52.27
CA ILE A 57 -28.46 0.22 -51.93
C ILE A 57 -29.26 -1.00 -51.45
N CYS A 58 -30.21 -0.82 -50.53
CA CYS A 58 -31.08 -1.89 -50.01
C CYS A 58 -31.89 -2.56 -51.13
N ASP A 59 -32.43 -1.76 -52.06
CA ASP A 59 -33.15 -2.22 -53.26
C ASP A 59 -32.28 -2.99 -54.28
N LYS A 60 -30.96 -3.11 -54.05
CA LYS A 60 -29.95 -3.63 -54.99
C LYS A 60 -29.86 -2.88 -56.33
N LYS A 61 -30.53 -1.73 -56.45
CA LYS A 61 -30.52 -0.85 -57.64
C LYS A 61 -29.16 -0.20 -57.90
N LEU A 62 -28.28 -0.16 -56.88
CA LEU A 62 -26.96 0.46 -56.95
C LEU A 62 -25.86 -0.57 -56.60
N SER A 63 -25.32 -1.25 -57.63
CA SER A 63 -24.32 -2.32 -57.46
C SER A 63 -22.89 -1.81 -57.59
N LEU A 64 -22.14 -1.84 -56.49
CA LEU A 64 -20.74 -1.37 -56.39
C LEU A 64 -19.71 -2.47 -56.70
N GLY A 65 -20.09 -3.51 -57.46
CA GLY A 65 -19.18 -4.59 -57.87
C GLY A 65 -18.14 -4.16 -58.92
N SER A 66 -18.53 -3.28 -59.86
CA SER A 66 -17.72 -2.84 -60.99
C SER A 66 -16.84 -1.64 -60.67
N LYS A 67 -15.72 -1.48 -61.39
CA LYS A 67 -14.90 -0.25 -61.34
C LYS A 67 -15.66 0.96 -61.93
N VAL A 68 -16.54 0.73 -62.91
CA VAL A 68 -17.32 1.77 -63.60
C VAL A 68 -18.42 2.34 -62.70
N THR A 69 -19.23 1.47 -62.08
CA THR A 69 -20.33 1.90 -61.21
C THR A 69 -19.84 2.59 -59.94
N ARG A 70 -18.61 2.29 -59.50
CA ARG A 70 -17.90 3.03 -58.44
C ARG A 70 -17.55 4.46 -58.84
N THR A 71 -17.03 4.69 -60.05
CA THR A 71 -16.77 6.05 -60.56
C THR A 71 -18.06 6.84 -60.84
N GLU A 72 -19.13 6.19 -61.31
CA GLU A 72 -20.43 6.84 -61.47
C GLU A 72 -21.04 7.25 -60.12
N PHE A 73 -20.88 6.42 -59.08
CA PHE A 73 -21.32 6.74 -57.72
C PHE A 73 -20.60 7.98 -57.16
N LEU A 74 -19.27 8.08 -57.30
CA LEU A 74 -18.54 9.29 -56.91
C LEU A 74 -18.99 10.51 -57.72
N ASN A 75 -18.94 10.44 -59.05
CA ASN A 75 -19.28 11.59 -59.91
C ASN A 75 -20.70 12.15 -59.67
N ARG A 76 -21.62 11.35 -59.12
CA ARG A 76 -22.99 11.77 -58.77
C ARG A 76 -23.16 12.32 -57.35
N TYR A 77 -22.30 11.93 -56.40
CA TYR A 77 -22.53 12.21 -54.97
C TYR A 77 -21.33 12.82 -54.22
N ASP A 78 -20.16 13.00 -54.85
CA ASP A 78 -18.92 13.45 -54.19
C ASP A 78 -19.10 14.75 -53.37
N CYS A 79 -19.80 15.73 -53.94
CA CYS A 79 -20.08 17.03 -53.31
C CYS A 79 -21.07 16.97 -52.13
N ILE A 80 -21.74 15.83 -51.91
CA ILE A 80 -22.67 15.59 -50.80
C ILE A 80 -22.03 14.65 -49.75
N LEU A 81 -21.12 13.76 -50.17
CA LEU A 81 -20.40 12.85 -49.26
C LEU A 81 -19.52 13.57 -48.23
N ASP A 82 -19.00 14.77 -48.56
CA ASP A 82 -18.25 15.62 -47.62
C ASP A 82 -19.12 16.49 -46.71
N GLN A 83 -20.46 16.48 -46.87
CA GLN A 83 -21.38 17.28 -46.05
C GLN A 83 -21.76 16.56 -44.74
N GLN A 84 -22.03 17.35 -43.70
CA GLN A 84 -22.62 16.89 -42.44
C GLN A 84 -24.09 17.30 -42.37
N THR A 85 -24.94 16.47 -41.76
CA THR A 85 -26.36 16.79 -41.57
C THR A 85 -26.56 17.98 -40.62
N ARG A 86 -27.60 18.78 -40.87
CA ARG A 86 -27.84 20.05 -40.17
C ARG A 86 -28.21 19.87 -38.69
N THR A 87 -28.92 18.79 -38.38
CA THR A 87 -29.37 18.44 -37.01
C THR A 87 -28.26 17.71 -36.25
N ASP A 88 -27.84 16.56 -36.75
CA ASP A 88 -27.02 15.60 -36.01
C ASP A 88 -25.53 15.67 -36.34
N ARG A 89 -25.12 16.54 -37.27
CA ARG A 89 -23.75 16.67 -37.80
C ARG A 89 -23.15 15.36 -38.32
N GLN A 90 -24.00 14.43 -38.74
CA GLN A 90 -23.58 13.14 -39.27
C GLN A 90 -23.12 13.28 -40.71
N ASN A 91 -21.92 12.79 -41.04
CA ASN A 91 -21.53 12.55 -42.42
C ASN A 91 -21.99 11.15 -42.86
N PHE A 92 -21.87 10.82 -44.16
CA PHE A 92 -22.33 9.55 -44.72
C PHE A 92 -21.76 8.30 -44.02
N LEU A 93 -20.55 8.37 -43.46
CA LEU A 93 -19.95 7.24 -42.72
C LEU A 93 -20.64 6.99 -41.37
N HIS A 94 -21.15 8.02 -40.68
CA HIS A 94 -21.96 7.84 -39.46
C HIS A 94 -23.30 7.16 -39.77
N VAL A 95 -23.93 7.52 -40.90
CA VAL A 95 -25.20 6.92 -41.33
C VAL A 95 -25.00 5.48 -41.81
N ILE A 96 -23.90 5.18 -42.51
CA ILE A 96 -23.53 3.77 -42.81
C ILE A 96 -23.24 3.01 -41.51
N ALA A 97 -22.44 3.57 -40.60
CA ALA A 97 -22.06 2.91 -39.35
C ALA A 97 -23.27 2.48 -38.51
N SER A 98 -24.32 3.30 -38.46
CA SER A 98 -25.57 3.01 -37.73
C SER A 98 -26.62 2.23 -38.53
N ARG A 99 -26.73 2.39 -39.85
CA ARG A 99 -27.84 1.84 -40.67
C ARG A 99 -27.47 0.77 -41.72
N LEU A 100 -26.19 0.58 -42.09
CA LEU A 100 -25.78 -0.33 -43.19
C LEU A 100 -24.57 -1.21 -42.90
N GLY A 101 -24.78 -2.53 -42.92
CA GLY A 101 -23.72 -3.55 -42.88
C GLY A 101 -23.00 -3.82 -44.22
N HIS A 102 -22.84 -2.82 -45.10
CA HIS A 102 -22.38 -3.06 -46.48
C HIS A 102 -20.86 -2.92 -46.66
N LYS A 103 -20.09 -3.91 -46.19
CA LYS A 103 -18.61 -3.98 -46.17
C LYS A 103 -17.92 -3.40 -47.42
N ALA A 104 -18.40 -3.74 -48.63
CA ALA A 104 -17.82 -3.29 -49.90
C ALA A 104 -18.06 -1.81 -50.23
N LEU A 105 -19.12 -1.19 -49.70
CA LEU A 105 -19.36 0.26 -49.80
C LEU A 105 -18.48 0.99 -48.80
N THR A 106 -18.51 0.58 -47.53
CA THR A 106 -17.69 1.16 -46.46
C THR A 106 -16.23 1.23 -46.88
N ARG A 107 -15.68 0.08 -47.33
CA ARG A 107 -14.33 -0.04 -47.88
C ARG A 107 -14.03 0.94 -49.01
N TYR A 108 -14.99 1.22 -49.89
CA TYR A 108 -14.78 2.12 -51.02
C TYR A 108 -14.81 3.59 -50.61
N VAL A 109 -15.77 4.01 -49.77
CA VAL A 109 -15.85 5.39 -49.27
C VAL A 109 -14.64 5.72 -48.38
N VAL A 110 -14.28 4.80 -47.47
CA VAL A 110 -13.12 4.93 -46.57
C VAL A 110 -11.80 5.13 -47.34
N ARG A 111 -11.59 4.41 -48.44
CA ARG A 111 -10.40 4.59 -49.32
C ARG A 111 -10.33 5.95 -50.01
N MET A 112 -11.46 6.59 -50.26
CA MET A 112 -11.55 7.82 -51.07
C MET A 112 -11.67 9.10 -50.23
N LYS A 113 -12.23 9.00 -49.02
CA LYS A 113 -12.58 10.13 -48.14
C LYS A 113 -12.23 9.80 -46.67
N SER A 114 -11.00 9.39 -46.41
CA SER A 114 -10.55 8.91 -45.10
C SER A 114 -10.67 9.96 -43.98
N HIS A 115 -10.57 11.25 -44.31
CA HIS A 115 -10.76 12.37 -43.36
C HIS A 115 -12.13 12.37 -42.68
N LEU A 116 -13.16 11.80 -43.32
CA LEU A 116 -14.51 11.68 -42.76
C LEU A 116 -14.57 10.79 -41.51
N LEU A 117 -13.54 9.96 -41.24
CA LEU A 117 -13.45 9.15 -40.02
C LEU A 117 -13.02 9.95 -38.78
N HIS A 118 -12.40 11.12 -38.95
CA HIS A 118 -12.01 12.01 -37.84
C HIS A 118 -13.08 13.07 -37.51
N GLN A 119 -14.04 13.30 -38.42
CA GLN A 119 -15.18 14.17 -38.15
C GLN A 119 -16.08 13.57 -37.06
N LYS A 120 -16.67 14.44 -36.23
CA LYS A 120 -17.52 14.05 -35.10
C LYS A 120 -18.97 14.52 -35.29
N ASP A 121 -19.92 13.69 -34.86
CA ASP A 121 -21.34 14.01 -34.81
C ASP A 121 -21.68 15.05 -33.71
N ALA A 122 -22.95 15.44 -33.60
CA ALA A 122 -23.41 16.42 -32.61
C ALA A 122 -23.19 15.98 -31.14
N SER A 123 -23.08 14.68 -30.90
CA SER A 123 -22.70 14.06 -29.60
C SER A 123 -21.19 13.82 -29.45
N GLY A 124 -20.36 14.33 -30.38
CA GLY A 124 -18.90 14.22 -30.32
C GLY A 124 -18.34 12.86 -30.72
N ARG A 125 -19.13 11.94 -31.29
CA ARG A 125 -18.69 10.59 -31.67
C ARG A 125 -18.15 10.55 -33.08
N THR A 126 -17.16 9.69 -33.35
CA THR A 126 -16.67 9.40 -34.71
C THR A 126 -17.48 8.27 -35.38
N PRO A 127 -17.40 8.05 -36.71
CA PRO A 127 -18.06 6.93 -37.38
C PRO A 127 -17.62 5.56 -36.84
N LEU A 128 -16.35 5.43 -36.41
CA LEU A 128 -15.84 4.20 -35.81
C LEU A 128 -16.46 3.95 -34.43
N TYR A 129 -16.59 4.98 -33.60
CA TYR A 129 -17.29 4.88 -32.31
C TYR A 129 -18.76 4.47 -32.53
N VAL A 130 -19.47 5.13 -33.45
CA VAL A 130 -20.85 4.78 -33.82
C VAL A 130 -20.95 3.32 -34.30
N ALA A 131 -20.04 2.84 -35.14
CA ALA A 131 -20.04 1.45 -35.60
C ALA A 131 -19.86 0.43 -34.46
N ILE A 132 -19.15 0.79 -33.39
CA ILE A 132 -18.99 -0.04 -32.19
C ILE A 132 -20.29 -0.06 -31.37
N VAL A 133 -20.91 1.11 -31.13
CA VAL A 133 -22.19 1.23 -30.41
C VAL A 133 -23.29 0.38 -31.08
N TYR A 134 -23.45 0.51 -32.40
CA TYR A 134 -24.44 -0.24 -33.19
C TYR A 134 -23.97 -1.65 -33.59
N LYS A 135 -22.81 -2.12 -33.11
CA LYS A 135 -22.20 -3.45 -33.37
C LYS A 135 -22.14 -3.82 -34.86
N ASN A 136 -21.84 -2.85 -35.72
CA ASN A 136 -21.78 -3.02 -37.17
C ASN A 136 -20.47 -3.71 -37.58
N TYR A 137 -20.42 -5.04 -37.40
CA TYR A 137 -19.26 -5.86 -37.70
C TYR A 137 -18.72 -5.62 -39.12
N ALA A 138 -19.58 -5.50 -40.13
CA ALA A 138 -19.19 -5.28 -41.52
C ALA A 138 -18.50 -3.93 -41.78
N PHE A 139 -18.70 -2.93 -40.91
CA PHE A 139 -17.96 -1.66 -40.92
C PHE A 139 -16.57 -1.83 -40.29
N LEU A 140 -16.47 -2.53 -39.16
CA LEU A 140 -15.19 -2.88 -38.54
C LEU A 140 -14.33 -3.74 -39.47
N ASP A 141 -14.94 -4.72 -40.14
CA ASP A 141 -14.36 -5.60 -41.15
C ASP A 141 -13.86 -4.86 -42.41
N ALA A 142 -14.36 -3.64 -42.65
CA ALA A 142 -13.90 -2.77 -43.72
C ALA A 142 -12.71 -1.92 -43.27
N ILE A 143 -12.67 -1.47 -42.02
CA ILE A 143 -11.59 -0.65 -41.44
C ILE A 143 -10.34 -1.50 -41.12
N LEU A 144 -10.52 -2.63 -40.42
CA LEU A 144 -9.45 -3.56 -40.03
C LEU A 144 -8.68 -4.20 -41.20
N ALA A 145 -9.20 -4.07 -42.42
CA ALA A 145 -8.63 -4.65 -43.63
C ALA A 145 -8.15 -3.60 -44.65
N GLU A 146 -8.13 -2.32 -44.26
CA GLU A 146 -7.75 -1.20 -45.14
C GLU A 146 -6.78 -0.20 -44.51
N PHE A 147 -6.75 -0.09 -43.17
CA PHE A 147 -5.79 0.73 -42.45
C PHE A 147 -4.64 -0.08 -41.86
N ASP A 148 -3.47 0.55 -41.89
CA ASP A 148 -2.31 0.21 -41.07
C ASP A 148 -2.53 0.58 -39.60
N ASP A 149 -1.82 -0.13 -38.72
CA ASP A 149 -1.88 -0.03 -37.27
C ASP A 149 -1.69 1.42 -36.77
N THR A 150 -0.84 2.19 -37.45
CA THR A 150 -0.52 3.59 -37.13
C THR A 150 -1.67 4.56 -37.38
N ILE A 151 -2.35 4.48 -38.54
CA ILE A 151 -3.55 5.30 -38.79
C ILE A 151 -4.73 4.83 -37.94
N LEU A 152 -4.86 3.53 -37.72
CA LEU A 152 -5.93 2.98 -36.89
C LEU A 152 -5.80 3.41 -35.41
N ASP A 153 -4.60 3.46 -34.83
CA ASP A 153 -4.41 3.96 -33.46
C ASP A 153 -4.87 5.43 -33.29
N LEU A 154 -4.62 6.29 -34.27
CA LEU A 154 -5.09 7.69 -34.24
C LEU A 154 -6.62 7.76 -34.18
N LEU A 155 -7.32 6.93 -34.97
CA LEU A 155 -8.79 6.82 -34.95
C LEU A 155 -9.32 6.18 -33.65
N LEU A 156 -8.58 5.23 -33.07
CA LEU A 156 -8.94 4.60 -31.81
C LEU A 156 -8.76 5.52 -30.60
N ARG A 157 -7.79 6.46 -30.66
CA ARG A 157 -7.44 7.40 -29.59
C ARG A 157 -8.40 8.57 -29.43
N GLU A 158 -9.08 8.98 -30.51
CA GLU A 158 -9.97 10.15 -30.51
C GLU A 158 -11.01 10.12 -29.37
N PRO A 159 -10.99 11.09 -28.43
CA PRO A 159 -11.97 11.14 -27.35
C PRO A 159 -13.33 11.53 -27.92
N CYS A 160 -14.33 10.70 -27.62
CA CYS A 160 -15.71 10.85 -28.04
C CYS A 160 -16.59 11.22 -26.82
N GLU A 161 -17.84 10.74 -26.81
CA GLU A 161 -18.81 10.90 -25.72
C GLU A 161 -18.19 10.61 -24.34
N ASN A 162 -18.40 11.51 -23.37
CA ASN A 162 -17.83 11.49 -22.02
C ASN A 162 -16.29 11.36 -21.95
N GLY A 163 -15.57 11.77 -23.00
CA GLY A 163 -14.12 11.61 -23.14
C GLY A 163 -13.68 10.18 -23.50
N ARG A 164 -14.61 9.24 -23.66
CA ARG A 164 -14.33 7.83 -23.94
C ARG A 164 -13.80 7.66 -25.36
N ASN A 165 -12.70 6.92 -25.49
CA ASN A 165 -12.17 6.54 -26.79
C ASN A 165 -12.80 5.23 -27.31
N CYS A 166 -12.43 4.78 -28.51
CA CYS A 166 -13.07 3.60 -29.13
C CYS A 166 -12.88 2.29 -28.32
N ILE A 167 -11.79 2.15 -27.55
CA ILE A 167 -11.54 0.94 -26.73
C ILE A 167 -12.41 0.92 -25.46
N HIS A 168 -12.76 2.09 -24.91
CA HIS A 168 -13.79 2.16 -23.86
C HIS A 168 -15.14 1.67 -24.40
N ALA A 169 -15.51 2.05 -25.63
CA ALA A 169 -16.79 1.67 -26.24
C ALA A 169 -16.93 0.17 -26.50
N THR A 170 -15.87 -0.53 -26.97
CA THR A 170 -15.95 -1.99 -27.21
C THR A 170 -16.24 -2.77 -25.92
N ILE A 171 -15.74 -2.27 -24.79
CA ILE A 171 -15.85 -2.85 -23.44
C ILE A 171 -17.11 -2.36 -22.71
N GLN A 172 -17.61 -1.16 -23.00
CA GLN A 172 -18.88 -0.64 -22.47
C GLN A 172 -20.08 -1.34 -23.12
N TYR A 173 -20.11 -1.45 -24.44
CA TYR A 173 -21.25 -2.00 -25.18
C TYR A 173 -21.18 -3.52 -25.39
N SER A 174 -20.17 -4.21 -24.84
CA SER A 174 -19.95 -5.65 -24.97
C SER A 174 -19.94 -6.11 -26.43
N LEU A 175 -18.94 -5.64 -27.19
CA LEU A 175 -18.66 -6.10 -28.54
C LEU A 175 -18.05 -7.53 -28.51
N ASN A 176 -18.27 -8.32 -29.56
CA ASN A 176 -17.74 -9.68 -29.69
C ASN A 176 -16.22 -9.73 -29.38
N LYS A 177 -15.82 -10.67 -28.51
CA LYS A 177 -14.45 -10.94 -28.06
C LYS A 177 -13.39 -10.86 -29.17
N GLU A 178 -13.65 -11.43 -30.35
CA GLU A 178 -12.68 -11.43 -31.45
C GLU A 178 -12.41 -10.03 -32.02
N TYR A 179 -13.47 -9.22 -32.21
CA TYR A 179 -13.35 -7.84 -32.67
C TYR A 179 -12.72 -6.96 -31.59
N THR A 180 -13.11 -7.12 -30.33
CA THR A 180 -12.52 -6.41 -29.19
C THR A 180 -11.02 -6.73 -29.05
N TRP A 181 -10.63 -8.00 -29.16
CA TRP A 181 -9.23 -8.45 -29.16
C TRP A 181 -8.43 -7.83 -30.31
N ASN A 182 -8.96 -7.90 -31.55
CA ASN A 182 -8.30 -7.34 -32.73
C ASN A 182 -8.11 -5.82 -32.64
N LEU A 183 -9.08 -5.08 -32.09
CA LEU A 183 -8.96 -3.63 -31.88
C LEU A 183 -7.96 -3.29 -30.77
N ILE A 184 -7.87 -4.10 -29.70
CA ILE A 184 -6.87 -3.93 -28.63
C ILE A 184 -5.44 -4.17 -29.15
N LEU A 185 -5.20 -5.20 -29.97
CA LEU A 185 -3.88 -5.44 -30.55
C LEU A 185 -3.37 -4.23 -31.36
N LYS A 186 -4.28 -3.53 -32.06
CA LYS A 186 -4.00 -2.38 -32.91
C LYS A 186 -3.86 -1.05 -32.16
N ALA A 187 -4.38 -0.94 -30.94
CA ALA A 187 -4.21 0.25 -30.11
C ALA A 187 -2.79 0.36 -29.54
N SER A 188 -2.27 1.58 -29.35
CA SER A 188 -1.03 1.86 -28.64
C SER A 188 -1.24 1.93 -27.11
N ASP A 189 -0.15 1.86 -26.32
CA ASP A 189 -0.20 2.05 -24.87
C ASP A 189 -0.87 3.38 -24.48
N VAL A 190 -0.55 4.48 -25.19
CA VAL A 190 -1.18 5.79 -24.96
C VAL A 190 -2.71 5.73 -25.12
N THR A 191 -3.20 4.92 -26.05
CA THR A 191 -4.63 4.75 -26.34
C THR A 191 -5.32 3.85 -25.31
N ILE A 192 -4.67 2.79 -24.80
CA ILE A 192 -5.24 1.94 -23.73
C ILE A 192 -5.00 2.49 -22.31
N SER A 193 -4.12 3.48 -22.15
CA SER A 193 -3.80 4.17 -20.89
C SER A 193 -4.46 5.57 -20.79
N ALA A 194 -5.24 5.96 -21.79
CA ALA A 194 -6.11 7.14 -21.74
C ALA A 194 -7.28 6.93 -20.76
N SER A 195 -7.68 8.00 -20.07
CA SER A 195 -8.79 8.01 -19.12
C SER A 195 -9.97 8.84 -19.64
N ASP A 196 -11.19 8.43 -19.30
CA ASP A 196 -12.41 9.21 -19.51
C ASP A 196 -12.63 10.31 -18.45
N GLN A 197 -13.79 10.95 -18.45
CA GLN A 197 -14.13 12.03 -17.50
C GLN A 197 -14.18 11.58 -16.02
N ASP A 198 -14.50 10.31 -15.75
CA ASP A 198 -14.48 9.70 -14.42
C ASP A 198 -13.08 9.19 -14.01
N GLY A 199 -12.06 9.49 -14.82
CA GLY A 199 -10.68 9.02 -14.65
C GLY A 199 -10.48 7.54 -15.00
N LEU A 200 -11.52 6.88 -15.51
CA LEU A 200 -11.51 5.44 -15.79
C LEU A 200 -10.80 5.19 -17.11
N THR A 201 -9.90 4.21 -17.13
CA THR A 201 -9.27 3.70 -18.36
C THR A 201 -10.09 2.53 -18.92
N PRO A 202 -9.84 2.05 -20.16
CA PRO A 202 -10.49 0.85 -20.69
C PRO A 202 -10.28 -0.37 -19.78
N LEU A 203 -9.14 -0.44 -19.06
CA LEU A 203 -8.88 -1.49 -18.09
C LEU A 203 -9.78 -1.38 -16.84
N HIS A 204 -10.08 -0.19 -16.33
CA HIS A 204 -11.08 -0.01 -15.26
C HIS A 204 -12.46 -0.53 -15.69
N LEU A 205 -12.92 -0.14 -16.90
CA LEU A 205 -14.18 -0.65 -17.46
C LEU A 205 -14.16 -2.15 -17.80
N ALA A 206 -12.97 -2.75 -17.90
CA ALA A 206 -12.77 -4.17 -18.20
C ALA A 206 -12.74 -5.07 -16.96
N VAL A 207 -12.45 -4.52 -15.78
CA VAL A 207 -12.38 -5.25 -14.50
C VAL A 207 -13.62 -5.02 -13.65
N ASP A 208 -14.64 -4.34 -14.16
CA ASP A 208 -15.92 -4.16 -13.50
C ASP A 208 -16.56 -5.52 -13.15
N TYR A 209 -16.93 -5.70 -11.88
CA TYR A 209 -17.43 -6.97 -11.38
C TYR A 209 -18.64 -7.50 -12.16
N ASP A 210 -19.55 -6.63 -12.62
CA ASP A 210 -20.76 -7.02 -13.33
C ASP A 210 -20.50 -7.54 -14.77
N LYS A 211 -19.24 -7.52 -15.24
CA LYS A 211 -18.80 -8.11 -16.52
C LYS A 211 -17.96 -9.39 -16.36
N SER A 212 -17.69 -9.83 -15.13
CA SER A 212 -16.77 -10.94 -14.83
C SER A 212 -17.17 -12.24 -15.53
N SER A 213 -16.35 -12.66 -16.51
CA SER A 213 -16.62 -13.81 -17.37
C SER A 213 -15.32 -14.28 -18.06
N SER A 214 -15.28 -15.52 -18.55
CA SER A 214 -14.14 -16.06 -19.33
C SER A 214 -13.75 -15.16 -20.53
N SER A 215 -14.73 -14.61 -21.24
CA SER A 215 -14.51 -13.65 -22.33
C SER A 215 -13.90 -12.34 -21.83
N GLN A 216 -14.37 -11.82 -20.70
CA GLN A 216 -13.87 -10.57 -20.13
C GLN A 216 -12.47 -10.72 -19.53
N LEU A 217 -12.18 -11.83 -18.84
CA LEU A 217 -10.83 -12.18 -18.37
C LEU A 217 -9.84 -12.30 -19.54
N SER A 218 -10.29 -12.79 -20.69
CA SER A 218 -9.48 -12.80 -21.92
C SER A 218 -9.14 -11.38 -22.41
N ILE A 219 -10.09 -10.45 -22.32
CA ILE A 219 -9.91 -9.03 -22.68
C ILE A 219 -8.99 -8.33 -21.67
N VAL A 220 -9.12 -8.59 -20.37
CA VAL A 220 -8.22 -8.09 -19.33
C VAL A 220 -6.77 -8.55 -19.59
N ARG A 221 -6.55 -9.84 -19.84
CA ARG A 221 -5.23 -10.37 -20.22
C ARG A 221 -4.70 -9.73 -21.52
N ALA A 222 -5.55 -9.41 -22.50
CA ALA A 222 -5.16 -8.73 -23.75
C ALA A 222 -4.70 -7.29 -23.54
N LEU A 223 -5.43 -6.52 -22.72
CA LEU A 223 -5.05 -5.14 -22.37
C LEU A 223 -3.70 -5.12 -21.64
N ILE A 224 -3.56 -5.94 -20.59
CA ILE A 224 -2.35 -6.06 -19.79
C ILE A 224 -1.13 -6.46 -20.65
N ALA A 225 -1.31 -7.38 -21.60
CA ALA A 225 -0.25 -7.79 -22.52
C ALA A 225 0.12 -6.73 -23.59
N ARG A 226 -0.71 -5.69 -23.78
CA ARG A 226 -0.51 -4.66 -24.82
C ARG A 226 0.19 -3.41 -24.30
N GLY A 227 0.05 -3.11 -23.02
CA GLY A 227 0.66 -1.97 -22.32
C GLY A 227 0.03 -1.78 -20.94
N ASP A 228 0.78 -1.19 -20.02
CA ASP A 228 0.50 -1.23 -18.59
C ASP A 228 0.32 0.16 -17.95
N GLY A 229 0.40 1.25 -18.73
CA GLY A 229 0.24 2.62 -18.21
C GLY A 229 -1.12 2.85 -17.51
N ALA A 230 -2.13 2.03 -17.81
CA ALA A 230 -3.42 2.00 -17.14
C ALA A 230 -3.35 1.64 -15.64
N PHE A 231 -2.31 0.92 -15.20
CA PHE A 231 -2.06 0.61 -13.79
C PHE A 231 -1.51 1.81 -13.00
N ASP A 232 -0.97 2.82 -13.68
CA ASP A 232 -0.46 4.06 -13.07
C ASP A 232 -1.56 5.15 -12.98
N LYS A 233 -2.81 4.80 -13.29
CA LYS A 233 -3.98 5.70 -13.27
C LYS A 233 -4.86 5.41 -12.07
N PHE A 234 -5.43 6.48 -11.52
CA PHE A 234 -6.44 6.45 -10.48
C PHE A 234 -7.70 7.14 -10.98
N SER A 235 -8.84 6.58 -10.61
CA SER A 235 -10.18 7.12 -10.88
C SER A 235 -10.40 8.49 -10.22
N THR A 236 -11.23 9.35 -10.82
CA THR A 236 -11.72 10.59 -10.19
C THR A 236 -13.09 10.39 -9.56
N ASN A 237 -13.89 9.46 -10.08
CA ASN A 237 -15.22 9.12 -9.60
C ASN A 237 -15.44 7.58 -9.65
N PRO A 238 -15.41 6.86 -8.51
CA PRO A 238 -15.03 7.33 -7.17
C PRO A 238 -13.59 7.85 -7.12
N SER A 239 -13.29 8.78 -6.20
CA SER A 239 -11.98 9.45 -6.19
C SER A 239 -10.86 8.58 -5.62
N GLY A 240 -9.81 8.38 -6.42
CA GLY A 240 -8.51 7.89 -5.97
C GLY A 240 -8.33 6.37 -5.94
N LEU A 241 -9.27 5.58 -6.46
CA LEU A 241 -9.11 4.13 -6.53
C LEU A 241 -8.24 3.72 -7.72
N SER A 242 -7.32 2.78 -7.50
CA SER A 242 -6.59 2.07 -8.55
C SER A 242 -7.50 1.11 -9.34
N VAL A 243 -7.00 0.53 -10.44
CA VAL A 243 -7.68 -0.58 -11.16
C VAL A 243 -8.07 -1.73 -10.23
N TYR A 244 -7.21 -2.08 -9.26
CA TYR A 244 -7.46 -3.18 -8.31
C TYR A 244 -8.49 -2.80 -7.25
N GLU A 245 -8.39 -1.59 -6.69
CA GLU A 245 -9.36 -1.05 -5.75
C GLU A 245 -10.74 -0.87 -6.41
N TYR A 246 -10.80 -0.44 -7.67
CA TYR A 246 -12.03 -0.30 -8.45
C TYR A 246 -12.73 -1.65 -8.69
N HIS A 247 -11.98 -2.71 -9.00
CA HIS A 247 -12.52 -4.07 -9.10
C HIS A 247 -13.14 -4.53 -7.77
N GLN A 248 -12.45 -4.31 -6.65
CA GLN A 248 -12.94 -4.67 -5.32
C GLN A 248 -14.17 -3.84 -4.93
N HIS A 249 -14.16 -2.54 -5.21
CA HIS A 249 -15.27 -1.62 -4.95
C HIS A 249 -16.54 -1.95 -5.77
N THR A 250 -16.40 -2.28 -7.07
CA THR A 250 -17.56 -2.72 -7.89
C THR A 250 -18.13 -4.05 -7.39
N ARG A 251 -17.29 -5.00 -6.97
CA ARG A 251 -17.71 -6.25 -6.31
C ARG A 251 -18.44 -5.99 -4.99
N GLU A 252 -17.96 -5.08 -4.16
CA GLU A 252 -18.67 -4.67 -2.94
C GLU A 252 -20.03 -4.03 -3.24
N GLN A 253 -20.13 -3.17 -4.26
CA GLN A 253 -21.41 -2.59 -4.66
C GLN A 253 -22.40 -3.67 -5.11
N ALA A 254 -21.99 -4.63 -5.95
CA ALA A 254 -22.85 -5.72 -6.38
C ALA A 254 -23.32 -6.57 -5.18
N ASN A 255 -22.42 -6.95 -4.27
CA ASN A 255 -22.79 -7.64 -3.03
C ASN A 255 -23.83 -6.85 -2.21
N ARG A 256 -23.66 -5.53 -2.06
CA ARG A 256 -24.63 -4.66 -1.35
C ARG A 256 -25.98 -4.59 -2.09
N ARG A 257 -25.99 -4.53 -3.43
CA ARG A 257 -27.22 -4.56 -4.26
C ARG A 257 -27.97 -5.88 -4.05
N ASN A 258 -27.27 -7.01 -4.08
CA ASN A 258 -27.86 -8.34 -3.88
C ASN A 258 -28.51 -8.46 -2.48
N ILE A 259 -27.80 -8.06 -1.42
CA ILE A 259 -28.33 -8.06 -0.03
C ILE A 259 -29.59 -7.17 0.10
N ILE A 260 -29.63 -6.02 -0.58
CA ILE A 260 -30.82 -5.14 -0.59
C ILE A 260 -31.97 -5.76 -1.40
N GLY A 261 -31.68 -6.56 -2.43
CA GLY A 261 -32.64 -7.39 -3.14
C GLY A 261 -33.26 -8.45 -2.23
N ASP A 262 -32.43 -9.27 -1.59
CA ASP A 262 -32.85 -10.34 -0.66
C ASP A 262 -33.80 -9.82 0.44
N ILE A 263 -33.51 -8.63 0.99
CA ILE A 263 -34.37 -8.00 2.02
C ILE A 263 -35.73 -7.58 1.42
N ARG A 264 -35.75 -6.96 0.24
CA ARG A 264 -36.99 -6.54 -0.43
C ARG A 264 -37.88 -7.74 -0.79
N ASP A 265 -37.29 -8.82 -1.28
CA ASP A 265 -38.02 -10.05 -1.63
C ASP A 265 -38.49 -10.83 -0.40
N ALA A 266 -37.84 -10.66 0.75
CA ALA A 266 -38.31 -11.18 2.04
C ALA A 266 -39.47 -10.35 2.63
N ASP A 267 -39.50 -9.04 2.41
CA ASP A 267 -40.58 -8.13 2.85
C ASP A 267 -41.81 -8.13 1.91
N ALA A 268 -41.62 -8.47 0.62
CA ALA A 268 -42.70 -8.45 -0.38
C ALA A 268 -43.95 -9.29 -0.02
N PRO A 269 -43.85 -10.51 0.55
CA PRO A 269 -45.01 -11.26 1.03
C PRO A 269 -45.76 -10.57 2.17
N LEU A 270 -45.03 -9.94 3.11
CA LEU A 270 -45.60 -9.24 4.25
C LEU A 270 -46.36 -7.98 3.81
N LEU A 271 -45.84 -7.26 2.82
CA LEU A 271 -46.52 -6.12 2.19
C LEU A 271 -47.80 -6.56 1.45
N GLN A 272 -47.81 -7.76 0.86
CA GLN A 272 -48.97 -8.27 0.13
C GLN A 272 -50.10 -8.75 1.05
N GLU A 273 -49.78 -9.28 2.25
CA GLU A 273 -50.79 -9.51 3.29
C GLU A 273 -51.29 -8.20 3.92
N ALA A 274 -50.40 -7.23 4.17
CA ALA A 274 -50.75 -5.93 4.75
C ALA A 274 -51.76 -5.13 3.91
N GLN A 275 -51.77 -5.29 2.59
CA GLN A 275 -52.76 -4.65 1.70
C GLN A 275 -54.21 -5.18 1.89
N SER A 276 -54.42 -6.22 2.70
CA SER A 276 -55.74 -6.71 3.09
C SER A 276 -56.25 -6.19 4.45
N GLY A 277 -55.43 -5.43 5.20
CA GLY A 277 -55.73 -4.96 6.56
C GLY A 277 -55.51 -3.45 6.76
N LEU A 278 -56.52 -2.77 7.31
CA LEU A 278 -56.53 -1.33 7.60
C LEU A 278 -55.33 -0.86 8.45
N GLY A 279 -54.63 0.22 8.03
CA GLY A 279 -53.79 1.02 8.93
C GLY A 279 -52.55 1.67 8.30
N THR A 280 -52.60 2.97 8.03
CA THR A 280 -51.43 3.76 7.62
C THR A 280 -50.56 4.16 8.82
N ASP A 281 -49.47 3.44 9.10
CA ASP A 281 -48.45 3.92 10.07
C ASP A 281 -47.00 3.38 9.90
N CYS A 282 -46.73 2.56 8.87
CA CYS A 282 -45.45 1.81 8.79
C CYS A 282 -44.26 2.56 8.14
N ILE A 283 -44.48 3.71 7.49
CA ILE A 283 -43.46 4.37 6.63
C ILE A 283 -42.33 5.04 7.44
N THR A 284 -42.56 5.35 8.72
CA THR A 284 -41.62 6.12 9.56
C THR A 284 -40.39 5.36 10.08
N PHE A 285 -40.36 4.02 9.97
CA PHE A 285 -39.20 3.22 10.40
C PHE A 285 -38.08 3.14 9.34
N LEU A 286 -38.42 3.13 8.05
CA LEU A 286 -37.46 2.94 6.95
C LEU A 286 -36.48 4.11 6.76
N SER A 287 -36.81 5.31 7.27
CA SER A 287 -35.96 6.50 7.15
C SER A 287 -34.76 6.49 8.12
N LYS A 288 -34.88 5.85 9.29
CA LYS A 288 -33.82 5.83 10.32
C LYS A 288 -32.75 4.78 10.08
N GLY A 289 -33.07 3.69 9.38
CA GLY A 289 -32.09 2.63 9.06
C GLY A 289 -30.96 3.09 8.12
N ARG A 290 -31.21 4.09 7.26
CA ARG A 290 -30.28 4.54 6.21
C ARG A 290 -28.97 5.18 6.71
N LYS A 291 -28.78 5.40 8.02
CA LYS A 291 -27.54 5.95 8.61
C LYS A 291 -26.79 4.98 9.55
N ALA A 292 -27.26 3.73 9.68
CA ALA A 292 -26.70 2.74 10.60
C ALA A 292 -25.97 1.57 9.90
N LEU A 293 -25.81 1.64 8.57
CA LEU A 293 -25.25 0.56 7.74
C LEU A 293 -23.83 0.85 7.23
N ASP A 294 -23.32 2.07 7.40
CA ASP A 294 -21.99 2.47 6.89
C ASP A 294 -20.80 1.97 7.76
N GLU A 295 -21.08 1.41 8.96
CA GLU A 295 -20.04 1.02 9.95
C GLU A 295 -19.99 -0.49 10.28
N LEU A 296 -20.59 -1.38 9.48
CA LEU A 296 -20.58 -2.82 9.73
C LEU A 296 -19.53 -3.59 8.89
N PRO A 297 -18.42 -4.11 9.48
CA PRO A 297 -17.49 -5.00 8.80
C PRO A 297 -18.07 -6.42 8.69
N VAL A 298 -18.84 -6.67 7.63
CA VAL A 298 -19.49 -7.98 7.41
C VAL A 298 -18.46 -9.02 6.96
N ASN A 299 -18.22 -10.04 7.78
CA ASN A 299 -17.43 -11.22 7.40
C ASN A 299 -18.11 -12.51 7.88
N GLN A 300 -18.21 -13.49 6.97
CA GLN A 300 -18.64 -14.89 7.13
C GLN A 300 -19.54 -15.27 8.34
N SER A 301 -20.87 -15.25 8.16
CA SER A 301 -21.81 -16.13 8.93
C SER A 301 -23.24 -16.27 8.39
N ILE A 302 -23.74 -15.35 7.54
CA ILE A 302 -25.18 -15.22 7.25
C ILE A 302 -25.82 -16.44 6.55
N ASN A 303 -25.06 -17.21 5.76
CA ASN A 303 -25.57 -18.36 4.96
C ASN A 303 -26.22 -19.51 5.73
N ARG A 304 -26.26 -19.48 7.08
CA ARG A 304 -26.98 -20.49 7.90
C ARG A 304 -28.38 -20.06 8.36
N GLY A 305 -28.78 -18.80 8.22
CA GLY A 305 -30.10 -18.32 8.70
C GLY A 305 -31.26 -18.63 7.76
N LEU A 306 -31.11 -18.29 6.47
CA LEU A 306 -32.21 -18.21 5.50
C LEU A 306 -32.88 -19.56 5.17
N GLN A 307 -32.21 -20.68 5.37
CA GLN A 307 -32.77 -22.03 5.11
C GLN A 307 -33.92 -22.42 6.07
N SER A 308 -34.16 -21.66 7.14
CA SER A 308 -35.16 -21.99 8.17
C SER A 308 -36.60 -21.56 7.86
N LEU A 309 -36.80 -20.53 7.02
CA LEU A 309 -38.10 -19.86 6.82
C LEU A 309 -39.03 -20.53 5.78
N TRP A 310 -38.50 -21.36 4.88
CA TRP A 310 -39.23 -21.87 3.71
C TRP A 310 -40.07 -23.13 4.00
N LYS A 311 -41.00 -23.05 4.96
CA LYS A 311 -41.90 -24.15 5.36
C LYS A 311 -43.39 -23.76 5.38
N GLY A 312 -43.96 -23.36 4.24
CA GLY A 312 -45.40 -23.14 4.16
C GLY A 312 -45.95 -22.54 2.86
N THR A 313 -45.82 -23.22 1.72
CA THR A 313 -46.58 -22.86 0.50
C THR A 313 -46.71 -24.04 -0.49
N ALA A 314 -47.59 -23.91 -1.48
CA ALA A 314 -48.10 -25.02 -2.29
C ALA A 314 -47.09 -25.63 -3.29
N PRO A 315 -47.19 -26.93 -3.65
CA PRO A 315 -46.07 -27.68 -4.25
C PRO A 315 -45.62 -27.21 -5.64
N THR A 316 -46.55 -26.78 -6.50
CA THR A 316 -46.32 -26.71 -7.96
C THR A 316 -45.49 -25.50 -8.38
N LEU A 317 -45.72 -24.32 -7.78
CA LEU A 317 -44.93 -23.10 -8.05
C LEU A 317 -43.54 -23.14 -7.39
N THR A 318 -43.37 -23.93 -6.33
CA THR A 318 -42.11 -24.03 -5.58
C THR A 318 -40.99 -24.74 -6.35
N ILE A 319 -41.28 -25.49 -7.41
CA ILE A 319 -40.25 -26.22 -8.18
C ILE A 319 -39.55 -25.29 -9.18
N MET A 320 -40.31 -24.55 -10.00
CA MET A 320 -39.73 -23.62 -11.00
C MET A 320 -38.92 -22.51 -10.32
N ARG A 321 -39.49 -21.84 -9.31
CA ARG A 321 -38.78 -20.78 -8.56
C ARG A 321 -37.51 -21.29 -7.85
N LYS A 322 -37.44 -22.57 -7.49
CA LYS A 322 -36.19 -23.19 -6.99
C LYS A 322 -35.19 -23.50 -8.10
N GLN A 323 -35.63 -23.82 -9.31
CA GLN A 323 -34.72 -24.04 -10.44
C GLN A 323 -34.13 -22.71 -10.93
N GLU A 324 -34.92 -21.64 -10.95
CA GLU A 324 -34.49 -20.27 -11.27
C GLU A 324 -33.44 -19.77 -10.26
N VAL A 325 -33.78 -19.75 -8.96
CA VAL A 325 -32.83 -19.33 -7.90
C VAL A 325 -31.56 -20.18 -7.88
N ASN A 326 -31.63 -21.49 -8.14
CA ASN A 326 -30.44 -22.32 -8.25
C ASN A 326 -29.56 -21.95 -9.46
N ALA A 327 -30.16 -21.53 -10.58
CA ALA A 327 -29.41 -21.11 -11.77
C ALA A 327 -28.74 -19.74 -11.55
N GLU A 328 -29.43 -18.79 -10.94
CA GLU A 328 -28.90 -17.48 -10.56
C GLU A 328 -27.74 -17.62 -9.56
N MET A 329 -27.89 -18.47 -8.54
CA MET A 329 -26.80 -18.79 -7.60
C MET A 329 -25.58 -19.42 -8.26
N LEU A 330 -25.76 -20.27 -9.27
CA LEU A 330 -24.65 -20.86 -10.04
C LEU A 330 -23.95 -19.81 -10.91
N GLN A 331 -24.71 -18.93 -11.56
CA GLN A 331 -24.17 -17.86 -12.40
C GLN A 331 -23.39 -16.82 -11.58
N GLU A 332 -23.87 -16.43 -10.39
CA GLU A 332 -23.13 -15.50 -9.52
C GLU A 332 -21.89 -16.18 -8.90
N GLN A 333 -21.90 -17.49 -8.66
CA GLN A 333 -20.70 -18.25 -8.27
C GLN A 333 -19.64 -18.29 -9.39
N GLU A 334 -20.06 -18.53 -10.63
CA GLU A 334 -19.16 -18.50 -11.81
C GLU A 334 -18.56 -17.09 -12.03
N LYS A 335 -19.41 -16.06 -11.97
CA LYS A 335 -19.01 -14.64 -12.01
C LYS A 335 -18.02 -14.30 -10.90
N ALA A 336 -18.27 -14.75 -9.67
CA ALA A 336 -17.36 -14.56 -8.53
C ALA A 336 -16.01 -15.27 -8.73
N SER A 337 -15.99 -16.47 -9.32
CA SER A 337 -14.75 -17.18 -9.67
C SER A 337 -13.93 -16.39 -10.70
N TYR A 338 -14.58 -15.90 -11.76
CA TYR A 338 -13.88 -15.07 -12.76
C TYR A 338 -13.42 -13.71 -12.21
N ALA A 339 -14.16 -13.13 -11.26
CA ALA A 339 -13.70 -11.95 -10.54
C ALA A 339 -12.44 -12.24 -9.71
N ASP A 340 -12.39 -13.36 -9.00
CA ASP A 340 -11.18 -13.76 -8.25
C ASP A 340 -9.99 -14.10 -9.15
N GLU A 341 -10.21 -14.64 -10.37
CA GLU A 341 -9.16 -14.76 -11.38
C GLU A 341 -8.66 -13.38 -11.87
N VAL A 342 -9.56 -12.44 -12.21
CA VAL A 342 -9.19 -11.06 -12.59
C VAL A 342 -8.40 -10.38 -11.48
N ARG A 343 -8.87 -10.48 -10.23
CA ARG A 343 -8.20 -9.96 -9.03
C ARG A 343 -6.79 -10.55 -8.86
N ARG A 344 -6.62 -11.86 -9.09
CA ARG A 344 -5.32 -12.54 -9.02
C ARG A 344 -4.38 -12.08 -10.14
N GLU A 345 -4.86 -11.97 -11.37
CA GLU A 345 -4.03 -11.51 -12.51
C GLU A 345 -3.56 -10.06 -12.33
N LEU A 346 -4.45 -9.13 -11.94
CA LEU A 346 -4.10 -7.73 -11.69
C LEU A 346 -3.02 -7.60 -10.60
N LYS A 347 -3.19 -8.30 -9.47
CA LYS A 347 -2.22 -8.30 -8.37
C LYS A 347 -0.88 -8.90 -8.81
N LEU A 348 -0.89 -10.10 -9.40
CA LEU A 348 0.34 -10.79 -9.76
C LEU A 348 1.10 -10.09 -10.89
N TYR A 349 0.40 -9.46 -11.84
CA TYR A 349 1.05 -8.66 -12.87
C TYR A 349 1.71 -7.41 -12.29
N TYR A 350 0.97 -6.59 -11.53
CA TYR A 350 1.52 -5.37 -10.94
C TYR A 350 2.75 -5.65 -10.09
N LEU A 351 2.67 -6.64 -9.19
CA LEU A 351 3.78 -6.98 -8.29
C LEU A 351 5.03 -7.49 -9.03
N ARG A 352 4.90 -8.19 -10.17
CA ARG A 352 6.07 -8.56 -11.01
C ARG A 352 6.77 -7.31 -11.57
N THR A 353 6.02 -6.34 -12.09
CA THR A 353 6.63 -5.11 -12.67
C THR A 353 7.45 -4.30 -11.66
N THR A 354 7.20 -4.45 -10.35
CA THR A 354 7.99 -3.80 -9.28
C THR A 354 9.43 -4.34 -9.13
N PHE A 355 9.84 -5.33 -9.94
CA PHE A 355 11.22 -5.82 -10.02
C PHE A 355 11.96 -5.36 -11.28
N GLU A 356 11.27 -4.69 -12.22
CA GLU A 356 11.83 -4.33 -13.52
C GLU A 356 12.69 -3.07 -13.43
N ARG A 357 14.01 -3.26 -13.34
CA ARG A 357 15.02 -2.20 -13.24
C ARG A 357 15.53 -1.70 -14.60
N ALA A 358 14.65 -1.52 -15.57
CA ALA A 358 15.02 -0.85 -16.81
C ALA A 358 15.43 0.62 -16.51
N PRO A 359 16.65 1.05 -16.88
CA PRO A 359 17.15 2.38 -16.51
C PRO A 359 16.29 3.48 -17.16
N GLY A 360 15.70 4.33 -16.32
CA GLY A 360 14.76 5.37 -16.74
C GLY A 360 13.28 4.96 -16.85
N MET A 361 12.92 3.72 -16.49
CA MET A 361 11.54 3.18 -16.66
C MET A 361 10.87 2.63 -15.39
N SER A 362 11.61 2.38 -14.31
CA SER A 362 11.04 1.77 -13.09
C SER A 362 10.18 2.76 -12.30
N LYS A 363 8.90 2.91 -12.69
CA LYS A 363 7.89 3.75 -12.01
C LYS A 363 7.35 3.14 -10.70
N ARG A 364 7.56 1.83 -10.49
CA ARG A 364 6.85 1.03 -9.47
C ARG A 364 7.82 0.37 -8.51
N ASP A 365 7.44 0.40 -7.24
CA ASP A 365 8.26 0.09 -6.08
C ASP A 365 7.40 -0.56 -4.98
N GLN A 366 7.85 -0.54 -3.71
CA GLN A 366 7.04 -1.03 -2.60
C GLN A 366 5.90 -0.09 -2.20
N LEU A 367 6.13 1.23 -2.24
CA LEU A 367 5.17 2.25 -1.82
C LEU A 367 3.99 2.34 -2.79
N THR A 368 4.28 2.40 -4.09
CA THR A 368 3.27 2.37 -5.16
C THR A 368 2.51 1.05 -5.20
N ALA A 369 3.15 -0.11 -4.95
CA ALA A 369 2.46 -1.39 -4.82
C ALA A 369 1.52 -1.45 -3.60
N SER A 370 1.94 -0.88 -2.46
CA SER A 370 1.08 -0.75 -1.28
C SER A 370 -0.12 0.16 -1.57
N ARG A 371 0.11 1.30 -2.26
CA ARG A 371 -0.96 2.20 -2.72
C ARG A 371 -1.91 1.53 -3.71
N PHE A 372 -1.40 0.74 -4.64
CA PHE A 372 -2.19 0.08 -5.68
C PHE A 372 -3.14 -0.99 -5.11
N LEU A 373 -2.70 -1.73 -4.08
CA LEU A 373 -3.50 -2.83 -3.49
C LEU A 373 -4.37 -2.39 -2.30
N TYR A 374 -3.97 -1.36 -1.55
CA TYR A 374 -4.57 -1.00 -0.25
C TYR A 374 -4.82 0.49 -0.05
N GLY A 375 -4.60 1.34 -1.06
CA GLY A 375 -4.82 2.78 -0.97
C GLY A 375 -3.95 3.42 0.15
N PRO A 376 -4.54 4.00 1.21
CA PRO A 376 -3.79 4.51 2.36
C PRO A 376 -3.20 3.42 3.29
N ASN A 377 -3.45 2.14 3.02
CA ASN A 377 -2.98 0.98 3.80
C ASN A 377 -3.17 1.13 5.33
N ILE A 378 -4.38 1.54 5.75
CA ILE A 378 -4.73 1.76 7.17
C ILE A 378 -4.53 0.47 8.00
N GLN A 379 -4.68 -0.71 7.38
CA GLN A 379 -4.45 -2.01 8.04
C GLN A 379 -2.95 -2.39 8.16
N ASN A 380 -2.01 -1.57 7.67
CA ASN A 380 -0.57 -1.81 7.73
C ASN A 380 -0.15 -3.18 7.14
N ILE A 381 -0.77 -3.58 6.02
CA ILE A 381 -0.49 -4.85 5.35
C ILE A 381 0.90 -4.79 4.68
N ASN A 382 1.74 -5.77 4.99
CA ASN A 382 3.13 -5.85 4.54
C ASN A 382 3.21 -6.67 3.24
N LEU A 383 3.96 -6.15 2.26
CA LEU A 383 4.21 -6.81 0.95
C LEU A 383 5.60 -7.46 0.87
N SER A 384 6.39 -7.44 1.94
CA SER A 384 7.71 -8.08 2.00
C SER A 384 8.10 -8.35 3.45
N PHE A 385 9.04 -9.28 3.64
CA PHE A 385 9.66 -9.56 4.94
C PHE A 385 11.19 -9.58 4.79
N ASN A 386 11.89 -8.63 5.41
CA ASN A 386 13.33 -8.48 5.27
C ASN A 386 14.04 -8.59 6.63
N PHE A 387 14.62 -9.76 6.89
CA PHE A 387 15.41 -10.07 8.08
C PHE A 387 16.93 -9.93 7.82
N SER A 388 17.37 -9.29 6.73
CA SER A 388 18.81 -9.11 6.41
C SER A 388 19.61 -8.40 7.51
N GLN A 389 18.98 -7.51 8.29
CA GLN A 389 19.62 -6.69 9.32
C GLN A 389 19.37 -7.20 10.76
N GLY A 390 18.54 -8.23 10.97
CA GLY A 390 18.20 -8.74 12.30
C GLY A 390 19.38 -9.41 13.05
N PRO A 391 19.20 -9.95 14.26
CA PRO A 391 20.25 -10.65 14.99
C PRO A 391 20.64 -11.99 14.33
N MET A 392 21.91 -12.39 14.48
CA MET A 392 22.40 -13.72 14.06
C MET A 392 21.81 -14.88 14.89
N THR A 393 21.24 -14.59 16.06
CA THR A 393 20.69 -15.61 16.96
C THR A 393 19.50 -15.04 17.76
N ILE A 394 18.34 -15.68 17.70
CA ILE A 394 17.10 -15.21 18.36
C ILE A 394 16.31 -16.37 18.97
N SER A 395 15.54 -16.16 20.04
CA SER A 395 14.57 -17.15 20.54
C SER A 395 13.23 -17.04 19.80
N LYS A 396 12.40 -18.09 19.87
CA LYS A 396 11.03 -18.06 19.31
C LYS A 396 10.22 -16.93 19.93
N ASP A 397 10.15 -16.90 21.25
CA ASP A 397 9.39 -15.93 22.04
C ASP A 397 9.79 -14.49 21.67
N SER A 398 11.10 -14.21 21.54
CA SER A 398 11.61 -12.88 21.18
C SER A 398 11.31 -12.51 19.73
N PHE A 399 11.33 -13.48 18.80
CA PHE A 399 10.88 -13.27 17.42
C PHE A 399 9.37 -12.98 17.37
N GLU A 400 8.56 -13.79 18.04
CA GLU A 400 7.10 -13.66 18.08
C GLU A 400 6.66 -12.32 18.72
N GLU A 401 7.26 -11.91 19.84
CA GLU A 401 7.05 -10.57 20.42
C GLU A 401 7.49 -9.42 19.51
N SER A 402 8.48 -9.64 18.64
CA SER A 402 9.01 -8.62 17.71
C SER A 402 8.23 -8.52 16.40
N TYR A 403 7.52 -9.58 15.97
CA TYR A 403 6.93 -9.65 14.62
C TYR A 403 5.46 -10.00 14.55
N ASN A 404 4.81 -10.52 15.60
CA ASN A 404 3.41 -10.97 15.51
C ASN A 404 2.39 -9.86 15.20
N TYR A 405 2.76 -8.58 15.33
CA TYR A 405 1.94 -7.44 14.87
C TYR A 405 1.91 -7.28 13.34
N MET A 406 2.85 -7.87 12.59
CA MET A 406 2.88 -7.75 11.14
C MET A 406 1.85 -8.66 10.51
N ASP A 407 0.86 -8.07 9.83
CA ASP A 407 0.00 -8.81 8.91
C ASP A 407 0.48 -8.62 7.46
N PHE A 408 0.28 -9.64 6.65
CA PHE A 408 0.84 -9.77 5.31
C PHE A 408 -0.26 -10.01 4.28
N ASP A 409 0.03 -9.68 3.03
CA ASP A 409 -0.77 -10.20 1.92
C ASP A 409 -0.51 -11.70 1.70
N GLU A 410 -1.46 -12.38 1.05
CA GLU A 410 -1.27 -13.72 0.51
C GLU A 410 -0.07 -13.81 -0.47
N VAL A 411 0.25 -12.69 -1.14
CA VAL A 411 1.36 -12.56 -2.10
C VAL A 411 2.42 -11.59 -1.60
N LEU A 412 3.62 -12.09 -1.29
CA LEU A 412 4.78 -11.26 -0.99
C LEU A 412 5.62 -10.98 -2.23
N ARG A 413 6.13 -9.75 -2.32
CA ARG A 413 7.21 -9.36 -3.26
C ARG A 413 8.47 -10.15 -2.93
N TYR A 414 8.98 -10.04 -1.71
CA TYR A 414 10.19 -10.74 -1.32
C TYR A 414 10.22 -11.14 0.16
N VAL A 415 10.95 -12.23 0.41
CA VAL A 415 11.33 -12.72 1.74
C VAL A 415 12.85 -12.84 1.76
N THR A 416 13.51 -12.19 2.72
CA THR A 416 14.97 -12.15 2.83
C THR A 416 15.43 -12.53 4.23
N PHE A 417 16.37 -13.47 4.34
CA PHE A 417 17.02 -13.86 5.60
C PHE A 417 18.54 -13.69 5.53
N ARG A 418 19.12 -13.14 6.60
CA ARG A 418 20.56 -13.29 6.92
C ARG A 418 20.86 -14.69 7.47
N PRO A 419 22.13 -15.09 7.67
CA PRO A 419 22.44 -16.33 8.38
C PRO A 419 21.97 -16.21 9.83
N ILE A 420 21.06 -17.10 10.25
CA ILE A 420 20.38 -17.07 11.54
C ILE A 420 20.37 -18.46 12.18
N LEU A 421 20.53 -18.50 13.50
CA LEU A 421 20.37 -19.68 14.34
C LEU A 421 19.26 -19.44 15.38
N LEU A 422 18.38 -20.41 15.58
CA LEU A 422 17.31 -20.32 16.57
C LEU A 422 17.85 -20.77 17.93
N GLN A 423 17.62 -19.97 18.98
CA GLN A 423 18.04 -20.31 20.34
C GLN A 423 17.23 -21.51 20.84
N ARG A 424 17.82 -22.71 20.76
CA ARG A 424 17.28 -23.92 21.40
C ARG A 424 17.19 -23.64 22.93
N PRO A 425 16.03 -23.87 23.58
CA PRO A 425 15.85 -23.57 25.00
C PRO A 425 16.84 -24.37 25.87
N PRO A 426 17.19 -23.87 27.08
CA PRO A 426 18.22 -24.50 27.91
C PRO A 426 17.87 -25.96 28.21
N GLY A 427 18.75 -26.87 27.76
CA GLY A 427 18.54 -28.30 27.91
C GLY A 427 18.47 -28.74 29.38
N PRO A 428 17.73 -29.83 29.69
CA PRO A 428 17.60 -30.31 31.06
C PRO A 428 18.97 -30.68 31.65
N ALA A 429 19.17 -30.37 32.93
CA ALA A 429 20.47 -30.38 33.59
C ALA A 429 21.30 -31.66 33.29
N PRO A 430 22.63 -31.53 33.06
CA PRO A 430 23.49 -32.66 32.71
C PRO A 430 23.33 -33.86 33.66
N GLY A 431 23.19 -35.05 33.08
CA GLY A 431 23.01 -36.30 33.83
C GLY A 431 21.61 -36.57 34.40
N SER A 432 20.66 -35.62 34.30
CA SER A 432 19.27 -35.80 34.71
C SER A 432 18.57 -36.95 33.98
N ARG A 433 17.50 -37.51 34.57
CA ARG A 433 16.70 -38.58 33.93
C ARG A 433 16.11 -38.13 32.59
N LEU A 434 15.73 -36.85 32.46
CA LEU A 434 15.19 -36.29 31.22
C LEU A 434 16.30 -36.13 30.16
N ALA A 435 17.47 -35.61 30.52
CA ALA A 435 18.62 -35.55 29.60
C ALA A 435 19.03 -36.94 29.10
N LYS A 436 19.10 -37.95 29.98
CA LYS A 436 19.42 -39.34 29.60
C LYS A 436 18.37 -39.95 28.68
N LYS A 437 17.08 -39.71 28.93
CA LYS A 437 15.99 -40.19 28.06
C LYS A 437 16.01 -39.48 26.68
N LEU A 438 16.23 -38.17 26.66
CA LEU A 438 16.33 -37.40 25.40
C LEU A 438 17.54 -37.84 24.56
N ALA A 439 18.69 -38.10 25.18
CA ALA A 439 19.87 -38.62 24.49
C ALA A 439 19.64 -40.02 23.89
N GLN A 440 18.81 -40.86 24.52
CA GLN A 440 18.40 -42.17 23.99
C GLN A 440 17.37 -42.07 22.85
N THR A 441 16.65 -40.95 22.74
CA THR A 441 15.68 -40.67 21.66
C THR A 441 16.19 -39.64 20.65
N ALA A 442 17.46 -39.24 20.74
CA ALA A 442 18.03 -38.24 19.85
C ALA A 442 18.17 -38.84 18.44
N LYS A 443 17.37 -38.31 17.50
CA LYS A 443 17.65 -38.49 16.07
C LYS A 443 19.03 -37.86 15.76
N PRO A 444 19.77 -38.37 14.77
CA PRO A 444 20.97 -37.67 14.29
C PRO A 444 20.58 -36.23 13.88
N ASP A 445 21.37 -35.23 14.29
CA ASP A 445 21.10 -33.82 13.99
C ASP A 445 21.29 -33.61 12.48
N HIS A 446 20.19 -33.43 11.74
CA HIS A 446 20.17 -33.45 10.26
C HIS A 446 20.63 -32.10 9.63
N GLY A 447 21.65 -31.49 10.22
CA GLY A 447 22.07 -30.11 9.96
C GLY A 447 21.09 -29.07 10.52
N PRO A 448 21.37 -27.77 10.38
CA PRO A 448 20.45 -26.71 10.74
C PRO A 448 19.12 -26.83 9.99
N ASN A 449 18.04 -26.59 10.73
CA ASN A 449 16.66 -26.57 10.23
C ASN A 449 15.88 -25.36 10.75
N ASP A 450 16.60 -24.37 11.28
CA ASP A 450 16.11 -23.22 12.01
C ASP A 450 15.16 -22.36 11.17
N LEU A 451 15.45 -22.22 9.87
CA LEU A 451 14.60 -21.47 8.93
C LEU A 451 13.17 -22.04 8.78
N VAL A 452 12.96 -23.33 9.04
CA VAL A 452 11.62 -23.96 8.94
C VAL A 452 10.62 -23.26 9.86
N PHE A 453 11.04 -22.82 11.06
CA PHE A 453 10.17 -22.07 11.97
C PHE A 453 9.67 -20.76 11.36
N PHE A 454 10.53 -20.02 10.65
CA PHE A 454 10.20 -18.71 10.11
C PHE A 454 9.33 -18.81 8.84
N PHE A 455 9.55 -19.84 8.01
CA PHE A 455 8.66 -20.14 6.89
C PHE A 455 7.31 -20.70 7.35
N ASP A 456 7.27 -21.49 8.43
CA ASP A 456 6.02 -21.94 9.04
C ASP A 456 5.20 -20.76 9.59
N TRP A 457 5.85 -19.82 10.29
CA TRP A 457 5.22 -18.58 10.75
C TRP A 457 4.65 -17.72 9.59
N LEU A 458 5.38 -17.58 8.47
CA LEU A 458 4.85 -16.90 7.26
C LEU A 458 3.60 -17.62 6.70
N TYR A 459 3.58 -18.96 6.74
CA TYR A 459 2.43 -19.75 6.30
C TYR A 459 1.22 -19.62 7.25
N GLU A 460 1.44 -19.56 8.56
CA GLU A 460 0.41 -19.27 9.57
C GLU A 460 -0.14 -17.85 9.40
N LYS A 461 0.73 -16.89 9.07
CA LYS A 461 0.39 -15.51 8.63
C LYS A 461 -0.26 -15.42 7.23
N LYS A 462 -0.74 -16.54 6.68
CA LYS A 462 -1.53 -16.66 5.44
C LYS A 462 -0.77 -16.37 4.12
N VAL A 463 0.55 -16.22 4.13
CA VAL A 463 1.33 -16.08 2.90
C VAL A 463 1.24 -17.39 2.08
N ARG A 464 0.99 -17.31 0.78
CA ARG A 464 0.89 -18.46 -0.14
C ARG A 464 1.75 -18.33 -1.39
N HIS A 465 2.09 -17.10 -1.80
CA HIS A 465 2.93 -16.83 -2.96
C HIS A 465 4.06 -15.86 -2.57
N ILE A 466 5.28 -16.09 -3.05
CA ILE A 466 6.45 -15.24 -2.81
C ILE A 466 7.20 -15.05 -4.12
N PHE A 467 7.28 -13.82 -4.65
CA PHE A 467 7.96 -13.59 -5.93
C PHE A 467 9.46 -13.87 -5.85
N LYS A 468 10.17 -13.37 -4.82
CA LYS A 468 11.59 -13.67 -4.61
C LYS A 468 11.92 -14.11 -3.18
N VAL A 469 12.47 -15.31 -3.04
CA VAL A 469 13.07 -15.79 -1.78
C VAL A 469 14.58 -15.59 -1.84
N VAL A 470 15.16 -14.98 -0.80
CA VAL A 470 16.60 -14.74 -0.66
C VAL A 470 17.07 -15.20 0.71
N VAL A 471 17.92 -16.22 0.76
CA VAL A 471 18.41 -16.81 2.02
C VAL A 471 19.92 -16.82 2.01
N HIS A 472 20.54 -15.97 2.82
CA HIS A 472 21.95 -16.06 3.15
C HIS A 472 22.11 -17.18 4.19
N ASP A 473 22.50 -18.37 3.74
CA ASP A 473 22.68 -19.54 4.60
C ASP A 473 23.98 -19.45 5.43
N VAL A 474 24.17 -20.37 6.37
CA VAL A 474 25.38 -20.44 7.21
C VAL A 474 26.48 -21.19 6.45
N ASP A 475 27.49 -20.49 5.92
CA ASP A 475 28.56 -21.06 5.07
C ASP A 475 29.24 -22.32 5.65
N SER A 476 29.40 -22.38 6.98
CA SER A 476 30.05 -23.50 7.68
C SER A 476 29.13 -24.70 7.97
N ALA A 477 27.81 -24.52 7.86
CA ALA A 477 26.79 -25.53 8.13
C ALA A 477 25.47 -25.15 7.43
N PRO A 478 25.39 -25.21 6.09
CA PRO A 478 24.17 -24.81 5.37
C PRO A 478 23.01 -25.77 5.68
N HIS A 479 21.79 -25.28 5.50
CA HIS A 479 20.57 -26.05 5.75
C HIS A 479 20.51 -27.31 4.86
N SER A 480 20.03 -28.42 5.42
CA SER A 480 19.89 -29.67 4.67
C SER A 480 18.79 -29.55 3.61
N ASP A 481 18.89 -30.34 2.52
CA ASP A 481 17.95 -30.24 1.40
C ASP A 481 16.50 -30.51 1.83
N MET A 482 16.30 -31.40 2.79
CA MET A 482 15.00 -31.65 3.43
C MET A 482 14.46 -30.42 4.17
N ALA A 483 15.32 -29.64 4.84
CA ALA A 483 14.89 -28.39 5.49
C ALA A 483 14.54 -27.30 4.47
N ILE A 484 15.25 -27.23 3.34
CA ILE A 484 14.93 -26.33 2.21
C ILE A 484 13.57 -26.73 1.59
N GLU A 485 13.35 -28.02 1.36
CA GLU A 485 12.05 -28.54 0.91
C GLU A 485 10.93 -28.21 1.90
N ASP A 486 11.13 -28.45 3.21
CA ASP A 486 10.16 -28.16 4.26
C ASP A 486 9.78 -26.67 4.34
N CYS A 487 10.75 -25.76 4.17
CA CYS A 487 10.52 -24.31 4.10
C CYS A 487 9.67 -23.92 2.88
N LEU A 488 10.04 -24.40 1.70
CA LEU A 488 9.60 -23.79 0.43
C LEU A 488 8.36 -24.46 -0.18
N LYS A 489 8.16 -25.77 0.01
CA LYS A 489 7.07 -26.56 -0.62
C LYS A 489 5.64 -26.11 -0.29
N LYS A 490 5.48 -25.21 0.69
CA LYS A 490 4.22 -24.63 1.14
C LYS A 490 3.79 -23.41 0.31
N PHE A 491 4.66 -22.90 -0.58
CA PHE A 491 4.49 -21.63 -1.29
C PHE A 491 4.62 -21.78 -2.81
N GLU A 492 3.88 -20.96 -3.55
CA GLU A 492 4.23 -20.63 -4.93
C GLU A 492 5.43 -19.68 -4.93
N ILE A 493 6.53 -20.05 -5.60
CA ILE A 493 7.76 -19.25 -5.65
C ILE A 493 8.14 -19.01 -7.11
N GLU A 494 8.39 -17.75 -7.50
CA GLU A 494 8.83 -17.42 -8.88
C GLU A 494 10.35 -17.27 -9.00
N ALA A 495 11.06 -16.80 -7.97
CA ALA A 495 12.52 -16.62 -7.97
C ALA A 495 13.18 -17.04 -6.64
N LEU A 496 14.37 -17.66 -6.70
CA LEU A 496 15.09 -18.21 -5.53
C LEU A 496 16.61 -17.93 -5.57
N ASP A 497 17.12 -17.15 -4.61
CA ASP A 497 18.56 -17.06 -4.22
C ASP A 497 18.73 -17.72 -2.85
N TRP A 498 18.86 -19.04 -2.80
CA TRP A 498 19.31 -19.73 -1.59
C TRP A 498 20.82 -19.89 -1.66
N ARG A 499 21.55 -19.28 -0.72
CA ARG A 499 23.01 -19.19 -0.75
C ARG A 499 23.70 -20.47 -0.25
N LYS A 500 23.38 -21.58 -0.89
CA LYS A 500 23.99 -22.90 -0.69
C LYS A 500 24.73 -23.30 -1.96
N VAL A 501 25.99 -23.73 -1.80
CA VAL A 501 26.85 -24.16 -2.91
C VAL A 501 26.36 -25.51 -3.46
N ASP A 502 26.40 -25.66 -4.78
CA ASP A 502 26.07 -26.89 -5.53
C ASP A 502 24.67 -27.47 -5.22
N LEU A 503 23.67 -26.60 -5.05
CA LEU A 503 22.27 -26.97 -4.76
C LEU A 503 21.70 -27.97 -5.81
N SER A 504 20.98 -28.98 -5.31
CA SER A 504 20.46 -30.09 -6.12
C SER A 504 19.19 -29.72 -6.93
N PRO A 505 19.11 -30.07 -8.22
CA PRO A 505 17.87 -29.94 -9.01
C PRO A 505 16.69 -30.74 -8.46
N GLN A 506 16.94 -31.86 -7.79
CA GLN A 506 15.88 -32.66 -7.19
C GLN A 506 15.26 -31.93 -5.99
N THR A 507 16.07 -31.22 -5.21
CA THR A 507 15.61 -30.32 -4.14
C THR A 507 14.79 -29.18 -4.72
N LEU A 508 15.25 -28.52 -5.78
CA LEU A 508 14.49 -27.46 -6.47
C LEU A 508 13.14 -27.98 -7.01
N PHE A 509 13.10 -29.19 -7.57
CA PHE A 509 11.85 -29.79 -8.07
C PHE A 509 10.86 -30.10 -6.95
N ASN A 510 11.34 -30.58 -5.80
CA ASN A 510 10.51 -30.87 -4.62
C ASN A 510 10.04 -29.60 -3.91
N ALA A 511 10.92 -28.59 -3.83
CA ALA A 511 10.73 -27.36 -3.07
C ALA A 511 9.91 -26.31 -3.81
N CYS A 512 10.15 -26.11 -5.11
CA CYS A 512 9.64 -24.97 -5.87
C CYS A 512 9.43 -25.30 -7.37
N ARG A 513 8.66 -26.34 -7.70
CA ARG A 513 8.41 -26.81 -9.08
C ARG A 513 8.03 -25.71 -10.11
N ASN A 514 7.36 -24.65 -9.66
CA ASN A 514 6.87 -23.57 -10.52
C ASN A 514 7.86 -22.41 -10.73
N VAL A 515 9.08 -22.50 -10.18
CA VAL A 515 10.10 -21.43 -10.23
C VAL A 515 10.50 -21.06 -11.66
N LYS A 516 10.67 -19.76 -11.90
CA LYS A 516 11.11 -19.16 -13.17
C LYS A 516 12.58 -18.78 -13.17
N GLU A 517 13.11 -18.39 -12.00
CA GLU A 517 14.46 -17.85 -11.85
C GLU A 517 15.18 -18.48 -10.65
N VAL A 518 16.38 -19.03 -10.88
CA VAL A 518 17.21 -19.59 -9.79
C VAL A 518 18.63 -19.02 -9.83
N TYR A 519 19.14 -18.62 -8.67
CA TYR A 519 20.53 -18.19 -8.47
C TYR A 519 21.29 -19.38 -7.87
N LEU A 520 22.23 -19.93 -8.64
CA LEU A 520 22.93 -21.17 -8.29
C LEU A 520 24.40 -20.89 -8.05
N ARG A 521 24.83 -21.07 -6.80
CA ARG A 521 26.22 -20.92 -6.37
C ARG A 521 27.01 -22.16 -6.75
N TRP A 522 27.99 -22.01 -7.62
CA TRP A 522 28.77 -23.10 -8.17
C TRP A 522 30.17 -23.17 -7.56
N SER A 523 30.55 -24.35 -7.03
CA SER A 523 31.89 -24.62 -6.47
C SER A 523 33.02 -24.67 -7.50
N GLY A 524 32.68 -24.60 -8.79
CA GLY A 524 33.60 -24.97 -9.87
C GLY A 524 33.60 -26.47 -10.22
N ASN A 525 32.78 -27.30 -9.58
CA ASN A 525 32.67 -28.73 -9.90
C ASN A 525 31.92 -28.98 -11.22
N THR A 526 32.64 -29.42 -12.27
CA THR A 526 32.07 -29.68 -13.60
C THR A 526 31.01 -30.78 -13.62
N SER A 527 31.01 -31.72 -12.66
CA SER A 527 29.96 -32.74 -12.55
C SER A 527 28.61 -32.14 -12.13
N VAL A 528 28.62 -31.04 -11.37
CA VAL A 528 27.40 -30.33 -10.96
C VAL A 528 26.78 -29.59 -12.14
N LEU A 529 27.59 -28.92 -12.98
CA LEU A 529 27.09 -28.32 -14.24
C LEU A 529 26.45 -29.37 -15.16
N LYS A 530 27.02 -30.58 -15.23
CA LYS A 530 26.45 -31.69 -16.01
C LYS A 530 25.09 -32.10 -15.45
N ALA A 531 25.00 -32.42 -14.16
CA ALA A 531 23.75 -32.79 -13.50
C ALA A 531 22.66 -31.69 -13.58
N TRP A 532 23.05 -30.42 -13.51
CA TRP A 532 22.13 -29.29 -13.76
C TRP A 532 21.61 -29.26 -15.20
N SER A 533 22.42 -29.68 -16.17
CA SER A 533 22.09 -29.66 -17.61
C SER A 533 21.42 -30.92 -18.17
N GLU A 534 21.38 -32.01 -17.40
CA GLU A 534 20.71 -33.26 -17.77
C GLU A 534 19.18 -33.11 -17.82
N GLN A 535 18.47 -33.98 -18.54
CA GLN A 535 17.03 -33.82 -18.79
C GLN A 535 16.19 -33.87 -17.50
N ASP A 536 16.59 -34.70 -16.53
CA ASP A 536 15.97 -34.79 -15.20
C ASP A 536 16.47 -33.72 -14.20
N GLY A 537 17.42 -32.87 -14.64
CA GLY A 537 17.99 -31.74 -13.90
C GLY A 537 17.13 -30.47 -13.98
N LEU A 538 17.75 -29.31 -14.20
CA LEU A 538 17.02 -28.03 -14.29
C LEU A 538 15.94 -27.99 -15.41
N PRO A 539 16.10 -28.62 -16.60
CA PRO A 539 15.06 -28.72 -17.62
C PRO A 539 13.74 -29.34 -17.14
N ARG A 540 13.74 -30.12 -16.05
CA ARG A 540 12.55 -30.73 -15.42
C ARG A 540 11.64 -29.71 -14.73
N LEU A 541 12.16 -28.52 -14.40
CA LEU A 541 11.38 -27.37 -13.91
C LEU A 541 10.69 -26.71 -15.11
N GLU A 542 9.40 -26.94 -15.29
CA GLU A 542 8.69 -26.61 -16.56
C GLU A 542 8.60 -25.11 -16.85
N ASN A 543 8.49 -24.29 -15.80
CA ASN A 543 8.38 -22.83 -15.89
C ASN A 543 9.75 -22.10 -15.84
N LEU A 544 10.87 -22.83 -15.71
CA LEU A 544 12.18 -22.20 -15.57
C LEU A 544 12.56 -21.44 -16.86
N GLU A 545 12.80 -20.14 -16.70
CA GLU A 545 13.13 -19.15 -17.73
C GLU A 545 14.58 -18.66 -17.61
N ARG A 546 15.08 -18.46 -16.37
CA ARG A 546 16.42 -17.91 -16.09
C ARG A 546 17.21 -18.75 -15.06
N VAL A 547 18.50 -18.92 -15.32
CA VAL A 547 19.48 -19.48 -14.38
C VAL A 547 20.62 -18.49 -14.21
N HIS A 548 20.80 -17.96 -13.00
CA HIS A 548 21.86 -17.03 -12.66
C HIS A 548 23.01 -17.85 -12.07
N LEU A 549 24.08 -18.05 -12.86
CA LEU A 549 25.26 -18.79 -12.43
C LEU A 549 26.14 -17.87 -11.59
N VAL A 550 26.18 -18.14 -10.27
CA VAL A 550 26.89 -17.33 -9.27
C VAL A 550 28.20 -18.03 -8.87
N TRP A 551 29.32 -17.30 -8.84
CA TRP A 551 30.61 -17.87 -8.43
C TRP A 551 31.50 -16.89 -7.63
N ASN A 552 32.35 -17.44 -6.75
CA ASN A 552 33.46 -16.71 -6.11
C ASN A 552 34.77 -16.98 -6.88
N TYR A 553 35.54 -15.92 -7.17
CA TYR A 553 36.86 -16.03 -7.80
C TYR A 553 37.86 -16.80 -6.95
N GLU A 554 37.84 -16.65 -5.63
CA GLU A 554 38.81 -17.29 -4.71
C GLU A 554 38.71 -18.82 -4.72
N GLN A 555 37.54 -19.37 -5.04
CA GLN A 555 37.29 -20.82 -5.12
C GLN A 555 37.66 -21.42 -6.49
N ILE A 556 37.97 -20.59 -7.50
CA ILE A 556 38.10 -20.98 -8.91
C ILE A 556 39.52 -20.72 -9.47
N LEU A 557 40.42 -20.12 -8.68
CA LEU A 557 41.80 -19.76 -9.06
C LEU A 557 42.60 -20.86 -9.78
N ASP A 558 42.41 -22.14 -9.44
CA ASP A 558 43.17 -23.27 -9.99
C ASP A 558 42.61 -23.85 -11.31
N LYS A 559 41.64 -23.19 -11.98
CA LYS A 559 40.96 -23.75 -13.17
C LYS A 559 41.46 -23.18 -14.51
N PRO A 560 41.75 -24.03 -15.52
CA PRO A 560 42.44 -23.63 -16.75
C PRO A 560 41.53 -23.03 -17.86
N GLN A 561 40.25 -22.74 -17.58
CA GLN A 561 39.31 -22.21 -18.57
C GLN A 561 38.56 -20.98 -18.04
N PRO A 562 38.30 -19.96 -18.89
CA PRO A 562 37.59 -18.76 -18.48
C PRO A 562 36.11 -19.07 -18.20
N ILE A 563 35.55 -18.43 -17.17
CA ILE A 563 34.20 -18.71 -16.66
C ILE A 563 33.08 -18.65 -17.72
N GLY A 564 33.21 -17.76 -18.73
CA GLY A 564 32.28 -17.68 -19.86
C GLY A 564 32.10 -19.01 -20.59
N SER A 565 33.16 -19.82 -20.74
CA SER A 565 33.05 -21.13 -21.40
C SER A 565 32.18 -22.14 -20.63
N TYR A 566 32.10 -22.03 -19.29
CA TYR A 566 31.22 -22.85 -18.46
C TYR A 566 29.76 -22.38 -18.52
N LYS A 567 29.54 -21.06 -18.57
CA LYS A 567 28.23 -20.45 -18.83
C LYS A 567 27.70 -20.83 -20.21
N ASP A 568 28.50 -20.69 -21.26
CA ASP A 568 28.14 -21.02 -22.64
C ASP A 568 27.89 -22.53 -22.81
N TYR A 569 28.66 -23.38 -22.12
CA TYR A 569 28.40 -24.81 -22.04
C TYR A 569 27.03 -25.11 -21.42
N LEU A 570 26.73 -24.56 -20.24
CA LEU A 570 25.44 -24.75 -19.57
C LEU A 570 24.28 -24.24 -20.43
N GLN A 571 24.43 -23.05 -21.02
CA GLN A 571 23.48 -22.43 -21.94
C GLN A 571 23.19 -23.32 -23.16
N SER A 572 24.23 -23.91 -23.75
CA SER A 572 24.11 -24.83 -24.89
C SER A 572 23.38 -26.12 -24.52
N GLN A 573 23.72 -26.74 -23.37
CA GLN A 573 23.11 -28.00 -22.95
C GLN A 573 21.65 -27.83 -22.51
N LEU A 574 21.32 -26.77 -21.77
CA LEU A 574 19.94 -26.48 -21.37
C LEU A 574 19.03 -26.24 -22.58
N ASN A 575 19.50 -25.49 -23.58
CA ASN A 575 18.74 -25.26 -24.81
C ASN A 575 18.51 -26.58 -25.57
N ARG A 576 19.54 -27.42 -25.71
CA ARG A 576 19.43 -28.75 -26.32
C ARG A 576 18.43 -29.65 -25.57
N ALA A 577 18.37 -29.57 -24.25
CA ALA A 577 17.37 -30.31 -23.46
C ALA A 577 15.93 -29.80 -23.72
N VAL A 578 15.73 -28.48 -23.75
CA VAL A 578 14.45 -27.84 -24.08
C VAL A 578 13.98 -28.17 -25.51
N GLU A 579 14.90 -28.25 -26.48
CA GLU A 579 14.59 -28.68 -27.85
C GLU A 579 14.10 -30.14 -27.90
N VAL A 580 14.71 -31.06 -27.14
CA VAL A 580 14.24 -32.45 -27.04
C VAL A 580 12.86 -32.52 -26.37
N ILE A 581 12.61 -31.74 -25.32
CA ILE A 581 11.28 -31.65 -24.68
C ILE A 581 10.24 -31.12 -25.69
N ASN A 582 10.56 -30.08 -26.47
CA ASN A 582 9.70 -29.55 -27.53
C ASN A 582 9.52 -30.52 -28.72
N ALA A 583 10.47 -31.43 -28.97
CA ALA A 583 10.30 -32.50 -29.95
C ALA A 583 9.36 -33.61 -29.43
N ALA A 584 9.55 -34.04 -28.18
CA ALA A 584 8.66 -35.01 -27.54
C ALA A 584 7.21 -34.50 -27.45
N ARG A 585 7.01 -33.23 -27.05
CA ARG A 585 5.68 -32.59 -27.03
C ARG A 585 5.01 -32.59 -28.41
N ARG A 586 5.73 -32.27 -29.49
CA ARG A 586 5.20 -32.35 -30.86
C ARG A 586 4.83 -33.77 -31.28
N ASN A 587 5.64 -34.77 -30.92
CA ASN A 587 5.36 -36.16 -31.27
C ASN A 587 4.17 -36.76 -30.49
N ALA A 588 3.86 -36.21 -29.31
CA ALA A 588 2.67 -36.58 -28.52
C ALA A 588 1.37 -35.88 -28.98
N ALA A 589 1.48 -34.84 -29.81
CA ALA A 589 0.36 -33.97 -30.23
C ALA A 589 -0.51 -34.60 -31.35
N VAL A 590 -1.06 -35.80 -31.10
CA VAL A 590 -1.87 -36.53 -32.10
C VAL A 590 -3.24 -35.86 -32.34
N ASN A 591 -3.80 -35.19 -31.33
CA ASN A 591 -5.15 -34.61 -31.36
C ASN A 591 -5.16 -33.08 -31.16
N GLY A 592 -4.82 -32.32 -32.20
CA GLY A 592 -5.32 -30.95 -32.46
C GLY A 592 -4.89 -29.78 -31.55
N ASP A 593 -4.56 -30.01 -30.28
CA ASP A 593 -4.30 -28.94 -29.31
C ASP A 593 -3.00 -28.17 -29.57
N GLN A 594 -3.05 -26.84 -29.39
CA GLN A 594 -1.88 -25.97 -29.49
C GLN A 594 -0.96 -26.10 -28.27
N LEU A 595 -0.21 -27.20 -28.22
CA LEU A 595 0.80 -27.46 -27.20
C LEU A 595 1.84 -26.34 -27.15
N ARG A 596 1.79 -25.54 -26.08
CA ARG A 596 2.64 -24.36 -25.86
C ARG A 596 4.13 -24.76 -25.92
N ARG A 597 4.82 -24.26 -26.94
CA ARG A 597 6.29 -24.35 -27.07
C ARG A 597 6.92 -23.77 -25.81
N ARG A 598 7.94 -24.44 -25.29
CA ARG A 598 8.81 -23.89 -24.25
C ARG A 598 9.94 -23.10 -24.88
N GLU A 599 10.17 -21.89 -24.39
CA GLU A 599 11.30 -21.04 -24.82
C GLU A 599 12.64 -21.48 -24.20
N PRO A 600 13.79 -21.11 -24.80
CA PRO A 600 15.11 -21.42 -24.27
C PRO A 600 15.34 -20.86 -22.85
N ILE A 601 16.05 -21.61 -22.00
CA ILE A 601 16.42 -21.16 -20.65
C ILE A 601 17.63 -20.24 -20.77
N ILE A 602 17.55 -19.00 -20.28
CA ILE A 602 18.64 -18.03 -20.35
C ILE A 602 19.61 -18.26 -19.18
N VAL A 603 20.91 -18.37 -19.46
CA VAL A 603 21.96 -18.45 -18.43
C VAL A 603 22.61 -17.08 -18.25
N CYS A 604 22.23 -16.41 -17.17
CA CYS A 604 22.86 -15.17 -16.71
C CYS A 604 24.19 -15.47 -16.01
N GLU A 605 25.16 -14.58 -16.16
CA GLU A 605 26.40 -14.63 -15.39
C GLU A 605 26.35 -13.60 -14.26
N GLU A 606 26.62 -14.04 -13.03
CA GLU A 606 26.75 -13.13 -11.90
C GLU A 606 28.03 -13.45 -11.14
N LYS A 607 28.90 -12.44 -11.01
CA LYS A 607 29.93 -12.49 -9.99
C LYS A 607 29.21 -12.50 -8.65
N ASP A 608 29.56 -13.43 -7.75
CA ASP A 608 29.11 -13.31 -6.37
C ASP A 608 29.52 -11.90 -5.89
N PRO A 609 28.59 -11.02 -5.49
CA PRO A 609 28.95 -9.72 -4.97
C PRO A 609 29.76 -9.99 -3.71
N ILE A 610 31.09 -9.85 -3.83
CA ILE A 610 32.07 -10.22 -2.80
C ILE A 610 31.47 -9.80 -1.47
N SER A 611 31.39 -10.75 -0.53
CA SER A 611 31.07 -10.43 0.84
C SER A 611 32.22 -9.58 1.38
N LYS A 612 32.14 -8.27 1.11
CA LYS A 612 32.21 -7.27 2.15
C LYS A 612 31.20 -7.70 3.21
N GLN A 613 31.64 -8.66 4.03
CA GLN A 613 31.44 -8.55 5.45
C GLN A 613 31.62 -7.06 5.76
N PRO A 614 30.69 -6.40 6.49
CA PRO A 614 31.10 -5.20 7.19
C PRO A 614 32.30 -5.64 8.01
N THR A 615 33.50 -5.16 7.63
CA THR A 615 34.76 -5.70 8.15
C THR A 615 34.73 -5.46 9.64
N SER A 616 34.44 -6.51 10.41
CA SER A 616 34.27 -6.41 11.86
C SER A 616 35.51 -5.69 12.39
N PRO A 617 35.37 -4.46 12.92
CA PRO A 617 36.54 -3.71 13.37
C PRO A 617 37.23 -4.58 14.42
N ALA A 618 38.46 -4.99 14.11
CA ALA A 618 38.99 -6.32 14.46
C ALA A 618 38.63 -6.71 15.90
N GLY A 619 37.73 -7.70 16.03
CA GLY A 619 36.86 -7.92 17.20
C GLY A 619 37.59 -7.64 18.52
N PRO A 620 37.16 -6.61 19.27
CA PRO A 620 38.04 -5.59 19.82
C PRO A 620 39.24 -6.18 20.55
N GLY A 621 40.36 -6.27 19.82
CA GLY A 621 41.63 -6.80 20.34
C GLY A 621 41.95 -6.09 21.65
N SER A 622 41.98 -6.87 22.74
CA SER A 622 41.59 -6.40 24.07
C SER A 622 42.41 -5.21 24.58
N ILE A 623 41.94 -4.00 24.27
CA ILE A 623 42.49 -2.76 24.80
C ILE A 623 42.32 -2.84 26.33
N PRO A 624 43.40 -2.72 27.13
CA PRO A 624 43.28 -2.67 28.58
C PRO A 624 42.30 -1.56 28.96
N MET A 625 41.26 -1.91 29.73
CA MET A 625 40.29 -0.92 30.19
C MET A 625 41.01 0.11 31.08
N ASN A 626 41.36 1.25 30.51
CA ASN A 626 41.38 2.50 31.27
C ASN A 626 39.94 2.74 31.72
N ALA A 627 39.63 2.22 32.91
CA ALA A 627 38.33 2.30 33.56
C ALA A 627 38.05 3.71 34.11
N ASP A 628 38.28 4.69 33.23
CA ASP A 628 37.96 6.10 33.40
C ASP A 628 36.43 6.22 33.32
N GLN A 629 35.77 5.82 34.42
CA GLN A 629 34.35 6.04 34.68
C GLN A 629 34.12 7.55 34.81
N ARG A 630 34.15 8.24 33.66
CA ARG A 630 33.91 9.67 33.54
C ARG A 630 32.50 9.94 34.04
N ARG A 631 32.42 10.39 35.29
CA ARG A 631 31.19 10.53 36.08
C ARG A 631 30.16 11.37 35.33
N VAL A 632 29.25 10.70 34.62
CA VAL A 632 28.05 11.34 34.08
C VAL A 632 27.29 11.89 35.27
N GLN A 633 27.01 13.19 35.27
CA GLN A 633 26.33 13.82 36.40
C GLN A 633 24.92 13.22 36.53
N PRO A 634 24.50 12.79 37.74
CA PRO A 634 23.21 12.18 37.95
C PRO A 634 22.10 13.19 37.66
N ASN A 635 21.39 12.98 36.55
CA ASN A 635 20.37 13.88 36.06
C ASN A 635 19.03 13.63 36.80
N ARG A 636 18.63 14.57 37.67
CA ARG A 636 17.43 14.43 38.51
C ARG A 636 16.14 14.14 37.72
N TRP A 637 16.00 14.72 36.53
CA TRP A 637 14.84 14.52 35.65
C TRP A 637 14.76 13.06 35.19
N LEU A 638 15.86 12.55 34.62
CA LEU A 638 15.96 11.15 34.19
C LEU A 638 15.76 10.21 35.37
N SER A 639 16.44 10.43 36.49
CA SER A 639 16.28 9.60 37.70
C SER A 639 14.90 9.71 38.37
N CYS A 640 14.05 10.68 38.01
CA CYS A 640 12.66 10.75 38.48
C CYS A 640 11.73 10.01 37.53
N ILE A 641 11.83 10.26 36.21
CA ILE A 641 11.15 9.49 35.17
C ILE A 641 11.44 8.01 35.32
N ASP A 642 12.72 7.62 35.42
CA ASP A 642 13.16 6.24 35.45
C ASP A 642 12.48 5.46 36.59
N ARG A 643 12.37 6.08 37.78
CA ARG A 643 11.70 5.52 38.96
C ARG A 643 10.18 5.47 38.85
N PHE A 644 9.55 6.27 37.99
CA PHE A 644 8.10 6.24 37.78
C PHE A 644 7.72 5.25 36.67
N ALA A 645 8.51 5.19 35.59
CA ALA A 645 8.41 4.18 34.54
C ALA A 645 8.47 2.76 35.11
N ASP A 646 9.37 2.52 36.08
CA ASP A 646 9.49 1.22 36.76
C ASP A 646 8.21 0.75 37.46
N GLU A 647 7.43 1.68 38.01
CA GLU A 647 6.17 1.36 38.72
C GLU A 647 4.98 1.30 37.77
N ILE A 648 4.83 2.29 36.86
CA ILE A 648 3.63 2.41 36.02
C ILE A 648 3.51 1.25 35.02
N GLN A 649 4.63 0.69 34.52
CA GLN A 649 4.62 -0.49 33.65
C GLN A 649 3.98 -1.73 34.31
N ASN A 650 3.95 -1.78 35.64
CA ASN A 650 3.37 -2.88 36.42
C ASN A 650 1.88 -2.65 36.78
N VAL A 651 1.30 -1.50 36.42
CA VAL A 651 -0.12 -1.19 36.68
C VAL A 651 -1.01 -1.99 35.72
N LYS A 652 -1.90 -2.81 36.29
CA LYS A 652 -2.85 -3.63 35.52
C LYS A 652 -3.93 -2.74 34.90
N VAL A 653 -3.99 -2.71 33.57
CA VAL A 653 -5.01 -1.97 32.80
C VAL A 653 -6.37 -2.70 32.90
N PRO A 654 -7.46 -2.03 33.34
CA PRO A 654 -8.80 -2.62 33.37
C PRO A 654 -9.39 -2.93 31.98
N ARG A 655 -10.35 -3.86 31.93
CA ARG A 655 -11.17 -4.09 30.72
C ARG A 655 -12.30 -3.06 30.61
N THR A 656 -12.35 -2.38 29.47
CA THR A 656 -13.40 -1.41 29.12
C THR A 656 -14.15 -1.83 27.85
N GLU A 657 -15.38 -1.34 27.72
CA GLU A 657 -16.18 -1.43 26.51
C GLU A 657 -16.03 -0.17 25.64
N THR A 658 -15.59 0.95 26.25
CA THR A 658 -15.37 2.25 25.62
C THR A 658 -14.21 2.20 24.63
N GLU A 659 -14.50 2.22 23.32
CA GLU A 659 -13.52 2.00 22.24
C GLU A 659 -12.32 2.95 22.33
N ALA A 660 -12.56 4.24 22.58
CA ALA A 660 -11.54 5.28 22.70
C ALA A 660 -10.52 5.06 23.85
N LEU A 661 -10.77 4.11 24.76
CA LEU A 661 -9.89 3.74 25.87
C LEU A 661 -9.26 2.35 25.69
N LYS A 662 -9.66 1.55 24.69
CA LYS A 662 -9.10 0.21 24.45
C LYS A 662 -7.65 0.29 23.97
N SER A 663 -7.37 1.15 22.99
CA SER A 663 -6.02 1.36 22.47
C SER A 663 -5.07 1.99 23.50
N ASP A 664 -3.82 1.52 23.54
CA ASP A 664 -2.71 2.23 24.16
C ASP A 664 -2.34 3.50 23.36
N ILE A 665 -1.57 4.40 23.97
CA ILE A 665 -1.15 5.66 23.34
C ILE A 665 -0.13 5.37 22.23
N LYS A 666 -0.40 5.85 21.02
CA LYS A 666 0.42 5.63 19.82
C LYS A 666 1.32 6.84 19.54
N VAL A 667 2.62 6.60 19.43
CA VAL A 667 3.63 7.60 19.09
C VAL A 667 4.27 7.22 17.75
N ALA A 668 4.19 8.10 16.75
CA ALA A 668 4.96 7.95 15.52
C ALA A 668 6.39 8.48 15.71
N ILE A 669 7.38 7.68 15.32
CA ILE A 669 8.79 8.07 15.23
C ILE A 669 9.11 8.26 13.76
N ILE A 670 9.38 9.49 13.34
CA ILE A 670 9.70 9.83 11.95
C ILE A 670 11.21 10.08 11.86
N ASP A 671 11.99 9.08 11.47
CA ASP A 671 13.47 9.09 11.54
C ASP A 671 14.15 8.09 10.59
N ASP A 672 15.37 7.60 10.85
CA ASP A 672 16.09 6.59 10.03
C ASP A 672 15.58 5.13 10.15
N GLY A 673 14.42 4.92 10.79
CA GLY A 673 13.89 3.62 11.18
C GLY A 673 14.15 3.31 12.66
N VAL A 674 13.69 2.14 13.12
CA VAL A 674 13.79 1.72 14.52
C VAL A 674 14.22 0.26 14.58
N ASP A 675 15.38 -0.04 15.16
CA ASP A 675 15.75 -1.44 15.46
C ASP A 675 14.87 -1.99 16.59
N ILE A 676 14.04 -2.97 16.24
CA ILE A 676 13.07 -3.60 17.15
C ILE A 676 13.67 -4.67 18.05
N HIS A 677 14.91 -5.10 17.79
CA HIS A 677 15.59 -6.16 18.54
C HIS A 677 16.21 -5.67 19.86
N ILE A 678 16.16 -4.36 20.13
CA ILE A 678 16.56 -3.84 21.43
C ILE A 678 15.46 -4.14 22.46
N GLN A 679 15.87 -4.78 23.56
CA GLN A 679 15.00 -5.24 24.65
C GLN A 679 14.00 -4.20 25.20
N SER A 680 14.31 -2.90 25.11
CA SER A 680 13.43 -1.81 25.55
C SER A 680 12.29 -1.48 24.56
N LEU A 681 12.35 -2.01 23.33
CA LEU A 681 11.44 -1.76 22.20
C LEU A 681 10.70 -3.01 21.71
N GLN A 682 11.22 -4.20 22.03
CA GLN A 682 10.56 -5.50 21.85
C GLN A 682 9.10 -5.45 22.35
N GLY A 683 8.14 -5.89 21.52
CA GLY A 683 6.71 -5.83 21.82
C GLY A 683 6.06 -4.43 21.85
N LYS A 684 6.80 -3.34 21.57
CA LYS A 684 6.28 -1.96 21.59
C LYS A 684 6.04 -1.35 20.21
N VAL A 685 6.81 -1.73 19.19
CA VAL A 685 6.47 -1.38 17.80
C VAL A 685 5.22 -2.17 17.39
N ILE A 686 4.27 -1.49 16.75
CA ILE A 686 2.98 -2.06 16.29
C ILE A 686 2.74 -1.92 14.79
N GLY A 687 3.69 -1.30 14.08
CA GLY A 687 3.60 -1.05 12.65
C GLY A 687 4.61 0.00 12.20
N GLY A 688 4.63 0.28 10.90
CA GLY A 688 5.51 1.28 10.34
C GLY A 688 5.53 1.25 8.82
N GLN A 689 6.18 2.24 8.23
CA GLN A 689 6.32 2.34 6.78
C GLN A 689 7.70 2.89 6.44
N SER A 690 8.29 2.39 5.35
CA SER A 690 9.57 2.90 4.85
C SER A 690 9.34 3.70 3.59
N PHE A 691 9.92 4.89 3.58
CA PHE A 691 9.99 5.84 2.46
C PHE A 691 11.45 5.99 1.98
N ASP A 692 12.35 5.13 2.48
CA ASP A 692 13.75 5.05 2.06
C ASP A 692 13.86 4.29 0.73
N GLN A 693 14.29 4.99 -0.32
CA GLN A 693 14.43 4.40 -1.66
C GLN A 693 15.72 3.56 -1.82
N ALA A 694 16.60 3.53 -0.80
CA ALA A 694 17.87 2.81 -0.85
C ALA A 694 17.67 1.27 -0.89
N CYS A 695 17.82 0.69 -2.08
CA CYS A 695 17.80 -0.75 -2.31
C CYS A 695 19.13 -1.42 -1.90
N LEU A 696 19.50 -1.35 -0.61
CA LEU A 696 20.80 -1.77 -0.07
C LEU A 696 21.19 -3.23 -0.41
N ASP A 697 20.21 -4.14 -0.45
CA ASP A 697 20.38 -5.57 -0.73
C ASP A 697 20.04 -5.95 -2.19
N GLY A 698 19.64 -4.98 -3.01
CA GLY A 698 19.15 -5.22 -4.36
C GLY A 698 17.78 -5.90 -4.45
N ASN A 699 17.08 -6.18 -3.34
CA ASN A 699 15.78 -6.86 -3.33
C ASN A 699 14.62 -5.90 -2.99
N GLY A 700 14.85 -4.88 -2.18
CA GLY A 700 13.88 -3.81 -1.96
C GLY A 700 14.37 -2.70 -1.01
N PRO A 701 13.49 -1.77 -0.60
CA PRO A 701 13.84 -0.72 0.35
C PRO A 701 14.20 -1.30 1.72
N SER A 702 15.02 -0.58 2.47
CA SER A 702 15.34 -0.95 3.86
C SER A 702 14.06 -0.89 4.73
N PRO A 703 13.77 -1.90 5.57
CA PRO A 703 12.53 -1.94 6.36
C PRO A 703 12.50 -0.86 7.45
N TYR A 704 11.29 -0.49 7.89
CA TYR A 704 11.09 0.49 8.98
C TYR A 704 11.60 -0.01 10.33
N TYR A 705 11.57 -1.33 10.54
CA TYR A 705 12.03 -2.02 11.74
C TYR A 705 13.55 -2.29 11.74
N SER A 706 14.31 -1.51 10.96
CA SER A 706 15.78 -1.46 11.04
C SER A 706 16.24 -0.03 10.82
N SER A 707 17.07 0.50 11.73
CA SER A 707 17.55 1.88 11.70
C SER A 707 18.86 2.00 10.93
N SER A 708 18.97 2.96 10.00
CA SER A 708 20.17 3.09 9.14
C SER A 708 21.41 3.66 9.85
N GLY A 709 21.25 4.46 10.91
CA GLY A 709 22.34 5.02 11.72
C GLY A 709 22.18 4.82 13.23
N GLY A 710 21.09 4.20 13.68
CA GLY A 710 20.74 4.02 15.09
C GLY A 710 19.97 5.20 15.70
N HIS A 711 19.80 6.31 14.98
CA HIS A 711 19.27 7.56 15.55
C HIS A 711 17.79 7.41 15.96
N GLY A 712 16.94 6.92 15.05
CA GLY A 712 15.53 6.65 15.32
C GLY A 712 15.32 5.56 16.38
N THR A 713 16.23 4.59 16.50
CA THR A 713 16.23 3.62 17.61
C THR A 713 16.45 4.31 18.96
N ILE A 714 17.39 5.26 19.06
CA ILE A 714 17.58 6.07 20.28
C ILE A 714 16.32 6.88 20.56
N MET A 715 15.69 7.49 19.54
CA MET A 715 14.46 8.26 19.73
C MET A 715 13.31 7.39 20.26
N ALA A 716 13.14 6.18 19.71
CA ALA A 716 12.17 5.22 20.20
C ALA A 716 12.48 4.77 21.64
N ASP A 717 13.76 4.50 21.99
CA ASP A 717 14.17 4.15 23.36
C ASP A 717 13.86 5.29 24.35
N MET A 718 14.15 6.55 23.99
CA MET A 718 13.84 7.71 24.83
C MET A 718 12.33 7.89 25.03
N VAL A 719 11.49 7.70 24.01
CA VAL A 719 10.02 7.70 24.19
C VAL A 719 9.59 6.57 25.13
N CYS A 720 10.05 5.34 24.87
CA CYS A 720 9.69 4.14 25.62
C CYS A 720 10.29 4.10 27.05
N ARG A 721 11.30 4.91 27.34
CA ARG A 721 11.87 5.13 28.68
C ARG A 721 10.98 6.02 29.53
N VAL A 722 10.31 7.01 28.93
CA VAL A 722 9.40 7.91 29.64
C VAL A 722 8.01 7.30 29.77
N CYS A 723 7.49 6.69 28.71
CA CYS A 723 6.20 6.00 28.71
C CYS A 723 6.39 4.53 28.29
N PRO A 724 6.63 3.61 29.24
CA PRO A 724 6.91 2.19 28.92
C PRO A 724 5.74 1.47 28.25
N ASN A 725 4.51 1.94 28.45
CA ASN A 725 3.28 1.43 27.84
C ASN A 725 2.90 2.14 26.53
N ALA A 726 3.75 3.02 25.98
CA ALA A 726 3.52 3.60 24.65
C ALA A 726 3.71 2.54 23.56
N LYS A 727 2.94 2.67 22.47
CA LYS A 727 3.13 1.87 21.26
C LYS A 727 3.72 2.74 20.15
N VAL A 728 4.67 2.18 19.42
CA VAL A 728 5.47 2.90 18.42
C VAL A 728 5.02 2.55 17.01
N PHE A 729 4.79 3.58 16.19
CA PHE A 729 4.68 3.46 14.73
C PHE A 729 5.94 4.04 14.09
N ALA A 730 6.71 3.25 13.35
CA ALA A 730 8.01 3.67 12.82
C ALA A 730 7.91 4.12 11.36
N CYS A 731 8.12 5.41 11.09
CA CYS A 731 8.26 5.93 9.72
C CYS A 731 9.75 6.11 9.39
N LYS A 732 10.28 5.30 8.46
CA LYS A 732 11.67 5.39 8.01
C LYS A 732 11.80 6.34 6.82
N LEU A 733 12.64 7.35 6.98
CA LEU A 733 12.93 8.40 6.00
C LEU A 733 14.07 7.99 5.05
N GLU A 734 13.89 8.32 3.77
CA GLU A 734 15.00 8.51 2.84
C GLU A 734 15.95 9.58 3.38
N SER A 735 17.23 9.21 3.54
CA SER A 735 18.28 10.14 3.94
C SER A 735 19.63 9.75 3.36
N HIS A 736 20.41 10.76 2.96
CA HIS A 736 21.70 10.59 2.31
C HIS A 736 22.83 11.07 3.23
N THR A 737 23.89 10.27 3.30
CA THR A 737 25.10 10.54 4.10
C THR A 737 26.32 10.65 3.19
N ASN A 738 26.65 11.88 2.80
CA ASN A 738 27.94 12.15 2.14
C ASN A 738 29.06 12.08 3.20
N PRO A 739 30.21 11.44 2.91
CA PRO A 739 31.33 11.38 3.84
C PRO A 739 31.76 12.77 4.32
N GLY A 740 31.76 13.01 5.64
CA GLY A 740 32.07 14.30 6.25
C GLY A 740 30.95 15.34 6.24
N SER A 741 29.73 14.98 5.82
CA SER A 741 28.54 15.84 5.87
C SER A 741 27.53 15.39 6.91
N ARG A 742 26.73 16.33 7.43
CA ARG A 742 25.55 16.03 8.26
C ARG A 742 24.51 15.30 7.39
N ARG A 743 23.85 14.27 7.95
CA ARG A 743 22.75 13.52 7.33
C ARG A 743 21.72 14.47 6.70
N GLN A 744 21.50 14.34 5.39
CA GLN A 744 20.45 15.08 4.68
C GLN A 744 19.20 14.21 4.59
N ILE A 745 18.02 14.80 4.81
CA ILE A 745 16.72 14.12 4.80
C ILE A 745 15.91 14.65 3.61
N SER A 746 15.19 13.76 2.93
CA SER A 746 14.28 14.11 1.84
C SER A 746 13.00 14.76 2.40
N ALA A 747 12.71 16.01 2.01
CA ALA A 747 11.49 16.71 2.44
C ALA A 747 10.21 15.97 1.98
N GLN A 748 10.28 15.33 0.79
CA GLN A 748 9.20 14.52 0.26
C GLN A 748 8.98 13.24 1.09
N SER A 749 10.05 12.56 1.52
CA SER A 749 9.91 11.38 2.39
C SER A 749 9.35 11.74 3.77
N ALA A 750 9.73 12.91 4.30
CA ALA A 750 9.14 13.47 5.53
C ALA A 750 7.64 13.80 5.38
N ALA A 751 7.22 14.39 4.26
CA ALA A 751 5.81 14.66 3.98
C ALA A 751 4.97 13.37 3.96
N MET A 752 5.44 12.34 3.26
CA MET A 752 4.78 11.03 3.19
C MET A 752 4.75 10.32 4.56
N ALA A 753 5.84 10.42 5.33
CA ALA A 753 5.92 9.86 6.68
C ALA A 753 4.95 10.51 7.67
N VAL A 754 4.73 11.83 7.58
CA VAL A 754 3.70 12.52 8.38
C VAL A 754 2.31 12.06 7.94
N MET A 755 2.01 12.03 6.64
CA MET A 755 0.70 11.58 6.14
C MET A 755 0.36 10.14 6.53
N ALA A 756 1.33 9.23 6.55
CA ALA A 756 1.12 7.85 7.03
C ALA A 756 0.78 7.80 8.53
N ALA A 757 1.46 8.61 9.36
CA ALA A 757 1.13 8.73 10.77
C ALA A 757 -0.29 9.30 11.01
N VAL A 758 -0.75 10.25 10.17
CA VAL A 758 -2.13 10.76 10.18
C VAL A 758 -3.13 9.66 9.82
N GLN A 759 -2.88 8.91 8.75
CA GLN A 759 -3.74 7.81 8.29
C GLN A 759 -3.85 6.68 9.34
N GLN A 760 -2.77 6.45 10.10
CA GLN A 760 -2.70 5.53 11.23
C GLN A 760 -3.28 6.08 12.55
N LYS A 761 -3.80 7.31 12.54
CA LYS A 761 -4.47 7.98 13.68
C LYS A 761 -3.65 7.88 14.97
N VAL A 762 -2.37 8.25 14.93
CA VAL A 762 -1.51 8.29 16.12
C VAL A 762 -1.87 9.46 17.04
N ASP A 763 -1.55 9.37 18.34
CA ASP A 763 -1.79 10.47 19.28
C ASP A 763 -0.71 11.56 19.18
N ILE A 764 0.53 11.15 18.91
CA ILE A 764 1.74 11.99 18.95
C ILE A 764 2.64 11.66 17.76
N ILE A 765 3.25 12.68 17.15
CA ILE A 765 4.33 12.55 16.15
C ILE A 765 5.61 13.19 16.70
N SER A 766 6.72 12.45 16.69
CA SER A 766 8.06 12.93 17.06
C SER A 766 8.96 13.04 15.83
N MET A 767 9.42 14.26 15.56
CA MET A 767 10.32 14.62 14.44
C MET A 767 11.64 15.16 14.99
N SER A 768 12.60 14.26 15.24
CA SER A 768 13.87 14.57 15.90
C SER A 768 14.95 15.11 14.95
N TRP A 769 14.54 15.88 13.94
CA TRP A 769 15.39 16.42 12.86
C TRP A 769 14.90 17.80 12.40
N THR A 770 15.73 18.49 11.62
CA THR A 770 15.43 19.82 11.06
C THR A 770 15.76 19.89 9.58
N LEU A 771 14.85 20.45 8.77
CA LEU A 771 15.04 20.74 7.35
C LEU A 771 15.10 22.26 7.09
N ARG A 772 15.85 22.67 6.07
CA ARG A 772 15.92 24.07 5.59
C ARG A 772 15.33 24.18 4.19
N GLU A 773 14.68 25.31 3.93
CA GLU A 773 14.08 25.62 2.64
C GLU A 773 15.16 26.09 1.64
N SER A 774 15.07 25.60 0.42
CA SER A 774 15.95 25.95 -0.70
C SER A 774 15.22 25.68 -2.02
N GLU A 775 15.65 26.34 -3.10
CA GLU A 775 14.99 26.26 -4.43
C GLU A 775 14.76 24.81 -4.88
N ASN A 776 15.75 23.92 -4.68
CA ASN A 776 15.69 22.50 -5.05
C ASN A 776 14.77 21.64 -4.15
N THR A 777 14.23 22.18 -3.06
CA THR A 777 13.40 21.46 -2.08
C THR A 777 11.96 21.95 -1.99
N GLN A 778 11.62 23.04 -2.68
CA GLN A 778 10.36 23.77 -2.49
C GLN A 778 9.12 22.87 -2.51
N ALA A 779 8.95 22.05 -3.56
CA ALA A 779 7.78 21.17 -3.70
C ALA A 779 7.65 20.12 -2.56
N GLY A 780 8.78 19.61 -2.06
CA GLY A 780 8.79 18.68 -0.91
C GLY A 780 8.53 19.39 0.43
N ILE A 781 8.95 20.66 0.56
CA ILE A 781 8.59 21.51 1.69
C ILE A 781 7.09 21.83 1.65
N ASP A 782 6.52 22.13 0.47
CA ASP A 782 5.08 22.37 0.30
C ASP A 782 4.24 21.12 0.60
N ALA A 783 4.67 19.94 0.15
CA ALA A 783 4.06 18.67 0.57
C ALA A 783 4.13 18.46 2.09
N LEU A 784 5.25 18.83 2.74
CA LEU A 784 5.42 18.74 4.19
C LEU A 784 4.55 19.78 4.95
N ARG A 785 4.37 20.98 4.41
CA ARG A 785 3.45 22.01 4.94
C ARG A 785 2.01 21.49 4.98
N GLU A 786 1.55 20.88 3.89
CA GLU A 786 0.21 20.29 3.82
C GLU A 786 0.07 19.06 4.74
N ALA A 787 1.09 18.20 4.81
CA ALA A 787 1.09 17.05 5.72
C ALA A 787 1.04 17.45 7.20
N ILE A 788 1.79 18.49 7.60
CA ILE A 788 1.75 19.05 8.96
C ILE A 788 0.36 19.66 9.23
N ARG A 789 -0.27 20.34 8.26
CA ARG A 789 -1.63 20.86 8.43
C ARG A 789 -2.63 19.71 8.66
N ALA A 790 -2.59 18.67 7.83
CA ALA A 790 -3.46 17.50 7.97
C ALA A 790 -3.31 16.80 9.35
N ALA A 791 -2.10 16.79 9.93
CA ALA A 791 -1.88 16.25 11.27
C ALA A 791 -2.41 17.15 12.39
N LEU A 792 -2.31 18.48 12.24
CA LEU A 792 -2.88 19.44 13.19
C LEU A 792 -4.42 19.43 13.15
N ASP A 793 -5.01 19.35 11.96
CA ASP A 793 -6.46 19.31 11.77
C ASP A 793 -7.05 17.95 12.21
N ALA A 794 -6.22 16.90 12.28
CA ALA A 794 -6.53 15.60 12.90
C ALA A 794 -6.31 15.57 14.44
N ASN A 795 -5.99 16.70 15.07
CA ASN A 795 -5.68 16.82 16.51
C ASN A 795 -4.53 15.90 16.99
N ILE A 796 -3.46 15.79 16.20
CA ILE A 796 -2.25 15.02 16.56
C ILE A 796 -1.19 15.96 17.16
N LEU A 797 -0.63 15.57 18.31
CA LEU A 797 0.39 16.37 18.99
C LEU A 797 1.76 16.28 18.27
N LEU A 798 2.22 17.40 17.71
CA LEU A 798 3.46 17.46 16.94
C LEU A 798 4.64 17.95 17.78
N PHE A 799 5.67 17.12 17.94
CA PHE A 799 6.94 17.47 18.60
C PHE A 799 8.07 17.51 17.57
N GLY A 800 8.81 18.62 17.54
CA GLY A 800 9.94 18.81 16.63
C GLY A 800 11.17 19.38 17.34
N SER A 801 12.36 18.99 16.89
CA SER A 801 13.61 19.49 17.47
C SER A 801 13.91 20.93 17.06
N ALA A 802 14.51 21.68 17.98
CA ALA A 802 15.31 22.83 17.62
C ALA A 802 16.62 22.37 16.97
N SER A 803 17.16 23.18 16.06
CA SER A 803 18.49 22.98 15.49
C SER A 803 19.56 23.24 16.55
N ASP A 804 20.53 22.34 16.66
CA ASP A 804 21.70 22.49 17.52
C ASP A 804 22.90 23.13 16.78
N ALA A 805 22.63 23.94 15.75
CA ALA A 805 23.63 24.68 14.96
C ALA A 805 23.89 26.10 15.49
N GLY A 806 23.62 26.36 16.77
CA GLY A 806 23.64 27.68 17.39
C GLY A 806 22.35 28.47 17.17
N ALA A 807 22.39 29.77 17.45
CA ALA A 807 21.27 30.68 17.24
C ALA A 807 21.06 31.04 15.75
N VAL A 808 20.69 30.04 14.94
CA VAL A 808 20.38 30.21 13.52
C VAL A 808 19.18 31.16 13.35
N THR A 809 19.30 32.10 12.43
CA THR A 809 18.27 33.12 12.09
C THR A 809 17.27 32.65 11.03
N GLU A 810 17.36 31.41 10.57
CA GLU A 810 16.68 30.87 9.39
C GLU A 810 15.41 30.08 9.76
N ILE A 811 14.54 29.88 8.76
CA ILE A 811 13.31 29.09 8.88
C ILE A 811 13.66 27.60 8.77
N GLU A 812 13.41 26.85 9.83
CA GLU A 812 13.71 25.42 9.97
C GLU A 812 12.42 24.60 10.20
N TYR A 813 12.14 23.63 9.33
CA TYR A 813 10.99 22.73 9.42
C TYR A 813 11.31 21.51 10.29
N PRO A 814 10.33 20.94 11.02
CA PRO A 814 8.90 21.29 11.02
C PRO A 814 8.56 22.53 11.90
N CYS A 815 9.45 22.90 12.82
CA CYS A 815 9.17 23.76 13.97
C CYS A 815 8.78 25.22 13.68
N PHE A 816 9.07 25.77 12.50
CA PHE A 816 8.69 27.13 12.13
C PHE A 816 7.38 27.23 11.33
N TYR A 817 6.75 26.13 10.91
CA TYR A 817 5.55 26.17 10.06
C TYR A 817 4.31 26.68 10.80
N ASP A 818 3.98 26.07 11.94
CA ASP A 818 2.83 26.43 12.77
C ASP A 818 3.26 26.50 14.24
N ARG A 819 2.73 27.48 14.98
CA ARG A 819 2.97 27.65 16.42
C ARG A 819 2.41 26.49 17.25
N ARG A 820 1.52 25.67 16.69
CA ARG A 820 0.97 24.43 17.24
C ARG A 820 1.96 23.24 17.19
N VAL A 821 3.16 23.42 16.63
CA VAL A 821 4.26 22.45 16.80
C VAL A 821 5.02 22.76 18.10
N PHE A 822 5.24 21.75 18.94
CA PHE A 822 6.10 21.86 20.11
C PHE A 822 7.57 21.83 19.68
N ARG A 823 8.21 23.00 19.61
CA ARG A 823 9.65 23.14 19.37
C ARG A 823 10.42 22.87 20.66
N ILE A 824 11.11 21.74 20.74
CA ILE A 824 11.85 21.33 21.93
C ILE A 824 13.34 21.57 21.75
N GLY A 825 13.97 22.19 22.76
CA GLY A 825 15.42 22.37 22.83
C GLY A 825 16.08 21.54 23.94
N ALA A 826 17.39 21.33 23.82
CA ALA A 826 18.16 20.61 24.82
C ALA A 826 18.50 21.46 26.06
N ALA A 827 18.51 20.79 27.22
CA ALA A 827 19.04 21.30 28.47
C ALA A 827 20.15 20.38 29.03
N MET A 828 21.00 20.97 29.86
CA MET A 828 21.99 20.28 30.68
C MET A 828 21.32 19.64 31.93
N ALA A 829 22.09 18.85 32.69
CA ALA A 829 21.58 18.15 33.88
C ALA A 829 21.15 19.09 35.03
N ASP A 830 21.54 20.37 34.96
CA ASP A 830 21.16 21.45 35.88
C ASP A 830 19.96 22.29 35.39
N GLY A 831 19.35 21.95 34.25
CA GLY A 831 18.20 22.65 33.69
C GLY A 831 18.52 23.88 32.82
N ARG A 832 19.79 24.29 32.73
CA ARG A 832 20.20 25.38 31.80
C ARG A 832 20.15 24.90 30.35
N VAL A 833 19.77 25.78 29.43
CA VAL A 833 19.72 25.50 27.99
C VAL A 833 21.12 25.12 27.48
N TYR A 834 21.20 24.10 26.62
CA TYR A 834 22.43 23.66 26.00
C TYR A 834 22.87 24.68 24.93
N GLY A 835 24.10 25.19 25.01
CA GLY A 835 24.57 26.34 24.21
C GLY A 835 24.40 26.25 22.69
N PRO A 836 24.56 25.08 22.04
CA PRO A 836 24.31 24.91 20.61
C PRO A 836 22.83 24.96 20.20
N THR A 837 21.88 24.78 21.12
CA THR A 837 20.45 24.79 20.82
C THR A 837 19.98 26.19 20.37
N GLY A 838 19.19 26.25 19.30
CA GLY A 838 18.67 27.49 18.72
C GLY A 838 17.82 28.37 19.64
N ASN A 839 17.57 29.62 19.20
CA ASN A 839 17.09 30.74 20.01
C ASN A 839 16.07 30.36 21.11
N PRO A 840 16.45 30.44 22.42
CA PRO A 840 15.60 30.08 23.55
C PRO A 840 14.22 30.76 23.60
N GLN A 841 14.07 31.94 23.00
CA GLN A 841 12.79 32.65 22.92
C GLN A 841 11.75 31.87 22.11
N HIS A 842 12.18 31.19 21.04
CA HIS A 842 11.33 30.46 20.10
C HIS A 842 11.02 29.02 20.52
N LEU A 843 11.66 28.51 21.57
CA LEU A 843 11.42 27.17 22.10
C LEU A 843 10.08 27.11 22.86
N SER A 844 9.32 26.03 22.72
CA SER A 844 8.14 25.78 23.54
C SER A 844 8.55 25.42 24.98
N PHE A 845 9.48 24.46 25.09
CA PHE A 845 10.04 23.95 26.35
C PHE A 845 11.49 23.48 26.12
N VAL A 846 12.22 23.22 27.20
CA VAL A 846 13.47 22.45 27.19
C VAL A 846 13.41 21.30 28.19
N VAL A 847 14.06 20.19 27.86
CA VAL A 847 14.17 18.99 28.70
C VAL A 847 15.60 18.42 28.56
N PRO A 848 16.05 17.42 29.34
CA PRO A 848 17.40 16.89 29.22
C PRO A 848 17.80 16.51 27.79
N GLY A 849 18.95 17.01 27.35
CA GLY A 849 19.48 16.73 26.02
C GLY A 849 21.00 16.68 25.92
N HIS A 850 21.75 17.18 26.91
CA HIS A 850 23.22 17.08 26.92
C HIS A 850 23.71 15.86 27.71
N LYS A 851 24.57 15.03 27.10
CA LYS A 851 25.19 13.83 27.70
C LYS A 851 24.18 12.89 28.39
N VAL A 852 23.09 12.58 27.69
CA VAL A 852 22.05 11.68 28.19
C VAL A 852 22.57 10.24 28.14
N ALA A 853 22.74 9.62 29.31
CA ALA A 853 23.11 8.21 29.40
C ALA A 853 21.92 7.31 28.99
N PRO A 854 22.14 6.27 28.15
CA PRO A 854 21.11 5.29 27.83
C PRO A 854 20.70 4.52 29.09
N ARG A 855 19.46 4.02 29.14
CA ARG A 855 18.98 3.24 30.30
C ARG A 855 19.52 1.81 30.29
N SER A 856 19.73 1.22 29.11
CA SER A 856 20.26 -0.13 28.95
C SER A 856 21.76 -0.13 28.64
N PRO A 857 22.60 -0.94 29.34
CA PRO A 857 24.03 -1.04 29.04
C PRO A 857 24.32 -1.69 27.68
N TYR A 858 23.38 -2.46 27.11
CA TYR A 858 23.56 -3.08 25.79
C TYR A 858 23.67 -2.03 24.66
N MET A 859 23.07 -0.85 24.83
CA MET A 859 23.23 0.30 23.91
C MET A 859 24.62 0.95 23.96
N VAL A 860 25.53 0.44 24.79
CA VAL A 860 26.96 0.83 24.85
C VAL A 860 27.85 -0.14 24.06
N GLN A 861 27.33 -1.31 23.69
CA GLN A 861 28.09 -2.36 22.98
C GLN A 861 27.53 -2.73 21.59
N GLY A 862 26.23 -2.54 21.35
CA GLY A 862 25.56 -3.06 20.15
C GLY A 862 25.35 -2.09 18.98
N LEU A 863 25.56 -0.79 19.15
CA LEU A 863 25.27 0.23 18.13
C LEU A 863 26.52 1.07 17.80
N PRO A 864 26.79 1.37 16.51
CA PRO A 864 27.94 2.17 16.07
C PRO A 864 27.68 3.67 16.27
N ILE A 865 27.46 4.09 17.52
CA ILE A 865 27.16 5.48 17.91
C ILE A 865 28.40 6.11 18.53
N ASP A 866 28.94 7.15 17.88
CA ASP A 866 29.98 7.99 18.47
C ASP A 866 29.46 8.71 19.72
N LEU A 867 30.33 8.86 20.72
CA LEU A 867 29.96 9.39 22.05
C LEU A 867 29.42 10.84 22.03
N GLU A 868 29.59 11.57 20.93
CA GLU A 868 29.12 12.93 20.75
C GLU A 868 27.61 13.00 20.40
N GLU A 869 27.06 12.01 19.69
CA GLU A 869 25.62 11.99 19.32
C GLU A 869 24.67 11.87 20.52
N LYS A 870 25.20 11.52 21.70
CA LYS A 870 24.46 11.46 22.97
C LYS A 870 24.21 12.86 23.58
N SER A 871 24.31 13.91 22.77
CA SER A 871 23.96 15.30 23.09
C SER A 871 23.20 15.98 21.94
N GLY A 872 21.95 16.41 22.16
CA GLY A 872 21.17 17.17 21.18
C GLY A 872 19.69 17.36 21.51
N SER A 873 19.06 18.32 20.84
CA SER A 873 17.63 18.62 20.91
C SER A 873 16.77 17.49 20.33
N SER A 874 17.33 16.65 19.47
CA SER A 874 16.74 15.38 18.99
C SER A 874 16.38 14.43 20.14
N ILE A 875 17.28 14.25 21.12
CA ILE A 875 17.00 13.45 22.33
C ILE A 875 15.89 14.11 23.17
N SER A 876 15.90 15.44 23.23
CA SER A 876 14.99 16.24 24.06
C SER A 876 13.53 16.19 23.57
N THR A 877 13.27 16.59 22.31
CA THR A 877 12.72 15.66 21.32
C THR A 877 11.78 14.54 21.77
N ALA A 878 12.34 13.35 21.64
CA ALA A 878 11.78 12.08 22.05
C ALA A 878 11.40 12.02 23.54
N LEU A 879 12.20 12.62 24.45
CA LEU A 879 11.87 12.66 25.88
C LEU A 879 10.60 13.51 26.18
N ALA A 880 10.37 14.59 25.43
CA ALA A 880 9.17 15.41 25.54
C ALA A 880 7.94 14.73 24.92
N ALA A 881 8.09 14.09 23.77
CA ALA A 881 7.04 13.27 23.17
C ALA A 881 6.65 12.09 24.07
N GLY A 882 7.64 11.42 24.69
CA GLY A 882 7.42 10.38 25.70
C GLY A 882 6.74 10.90 26.96
N LEU A 883 7.01 12.14 27.38
CA LEU A 883 6.32 12.78 28.50
C LEU A 883 4.86 13.08 28.19
N ALA A 884 4.55 13.57 26.98
CA ALA A 884 3.17 13.74 26.53
C ALA A 884 2.43 12.39 26.46
N ALA A 885 3.09 11.33 25.97
CA ALA A 885 2.52 9.99 25.97
C ALA A 885 2.23 9.47 27.40
N LEU A 886 3.12 9.72 28.35
CA LEU A 886 2.94 9.37 29.75
C LEU A 886 1.76 10.13 30.39
N VAL A 887 1.59 11.43 30.07
CA VAL A 887 0.43 12.24 30.50
C VAL A 887 -0.87 11.66 29.97
N LEU A 888 -0.96 11.39 28.65
CA LEU A 888 -2.16 10.78 28.05
C LEU A 888 -2.45 9.39 28.64
N HIS A 889 -1.42 8.58 28.91
CA HIS A 889 -1.57 7.27 29.53
C HIS A 889 -2.08 7.36 30.97
N CYS A 890 -1.58 8.30 31.78
CA CYS A 890 -2.09 8.54 33.13
C CYS A 890 -3.57 8.98 33.10
N ILE A 891 -3.93 9.88 32.17
CA ILE A 891 -5.31 10.34 31.98
C ILE A 891 -6.23 9.17 31.59
N ARG A 892 -5.83 8.33 30.61
CA ARG A 892 -6.55 7.10 30.25
C ARG A 892 -6.76 6.16 31.45
N LEU A 893 -5.73 5.90 32.24
CA LEU A 893 -5.83 5.08 33.45
C LEU A 893 -6.77 5.71 34.50
N GLY A 894 -6.75 7.04 34.66
CA GLY A 894 -7.68 7.77 35.54
C GLY A 894 -9.14 7.68 35.12
N ILE A 895 -9.42 7.60 33.81
CA ILE A 895 -10.79 7.39 33.29
C ILE A 895 -11.21 5.93 33.50
N LEU A 896 -10.31 4.96 33.26
CA LEU A 896 -10.58 3.54 33.49
C LEU A 896 -10.85 3.22 34.98
N GLN A 897 -10.15 3.91 35.90
CA GLN A 897 -10.47 3.88 37.33
C GLN A 897 -11.88 4.40 37.60
N ALA A 898 -12.28 5.53 37.01
CA ALA A 898 -13.62 6.07 37.17
C ALA A 898 -14.72 5.14 36.61
N GLU A 899 -14.46 4.42 35.51
CA GLU A 899 -15.37 3.38 35.00
C GLU A 899 -15.51 2.21 35.99
N LEU A 900 -14.43 1.79 36.66
CA LEU A 900 -14.50 0.77 37.71
C LEU A 900 -15.25 1.25 38.95
N GLU A 901 -14.99 2.48 39.44
CA GLU A 901 -15.71 3.08 40.57
C GLU A 901 -17.23 3.13 40.33
N ILE A 902 -17.65 3.53 39.13
CA ILE A 902 -19.06 3.54 38.73
C ILE A 902 -19.64 2.11 38.74
N ARG A 903 -18.93 1.14 38.14
CA ARG A 903 -19.36 -0.27 38.09
C ARG A 903 -19.47 -0.92 39.48
N GLN A 904 -18.66 -0.49 40.45
CA GLN A 904 -18.65 -1.04 41.81
C GLN A 904 -19.62 -0.33 42.77
N THR A 905 -19.77 0.99 42.67
CA THR A 905 -20.48 1.82 43.67
C THR A 905 -21.77 2.46 43.15
N GLY A 906 -22.02 2.39 41.84
CA GLY A 906 -23.13 3.11 41.19
C GLY A 906 -22.96 4.64 41.17
N ARG A 907 -21.78 5.17 41.55
CA ARG A 907 -21.50 6.61 41.66
C ARG A 907 -20.16 6.96 41.02
N ARG A 908 -20.04 8.18 40.50
CA ARG A 908 -18.78 8.77 40.02
C ARG A 908 -18.33 9.85 41.01
N SER A 909 -17.04 9.87 41.36
CA SER A 909 -16.48 11.04 42.07
C SER A 909 -16.64 12.31 41.20
N PRO A 910 -17.09 13.45 41.74
CA PRO A 910 -17.29 14.68 40.95
C PRO A 910 -15.99 15.21 40.36
N THR A 911 -14.85 14.86 40.96
CA THR A 911 -13.49 15.20 40.51
C THR A 911 -12.88 14.16 39.57
N ALA A 912 -13.56 13.06 39.25
CA ALA A 912 -13.01 12.00 38.41
C ALA A 912 -12.79 12.46 36.96
N VAL A 913 -11.61 12.12 36.42
CA VAL A 913 -11.18 12.39 35.04
C VAL A 913 -12.19 11.85 34.03
N ARG A 914 -12.36 12.56 32.91
CA ARG A 914 -13.38 12.33 31.88
C ARG A 914 -12.75 12.19 30.49
N LEU A 915 -13.51 11.62 29.55
CA LEU A 915 -13.11 11.55 28.14
C LEU A 915 -12.82 12.94 27.55
N SER A 916 -13.62 13.95 27.92
CA SER A 916 -13.37 15.37 27.60
C SER A 916 -11.99 15.87 28.00
N ASP A 917 -11.42 15.31 29.07
CA ASP A 917 -10.13 15.77 29.61
C ASP A 917 -8.97 15.09 28.86
N LEU A 918 -9.20 13.88 28.32
CA LEU A 918 -8.31 13.22 27.37
C LEU A 918 -8.37 13.86 25.97
N GLU A 919 -9.55 14.27 25.52
CA GLU A 919 -9.75 15.04 24.29
C GLU A 919 -9.03 16.40 24.37
N LYS A 920 -9.25 17.16 25.44
CA LYS A 920 -8.48 18.38 25.74
C LYS A 920 -6.98 18.11 25.83
N ALA A 921 -6.55 17.01 26.43
CA ALA A 921 -5.13 16.66 26.51
C ALA A 921 -4.49 16.22 25.18
N ARG A 922 -5.30 15.83 24.17
CA ARG A 922 -4.84 15.58 22.80
C ARG A 922 -4.72 16.88 21.98
N ASP A 923 -5.46 17.93 22.32
CA ASP A 923 -5.23 19.26 21.75
C ASP A 923 -3.90 19.89 22.21
N TYR A 924 -3.31 20.70 21.33
CA TYR A 924 -2.10 21.46 21.57
C TYR A 924 -2.21 22.42 22.77
N HIS A 925 -3.31 23.18 22.89
CA HIS A 925 -3.47 24.16 23.97
C HIS A 925 -3.66 23.47 25.33
N GLY A 926 -4.43 22.39 25.36
CA GLY A 926 -4.59 21.56 26.56
C GLY A 926 -3.28 20.90 27.00
N MET A 927 -2.60 20.15 26.12
CA MET A 927 -1.29 19.55 26.42
C MET A 927 -0.25 20.60 26.86
N ARG A 928 -0.19 21.75 26.17
CA ARG A 928 0.68 22.88 26.54
C ARG A 928 0.36 23.44 27.92
N SER A 929 -0.89 23.41 28.35
CA SER A 929 -1.32 23.86 29.67
C SER A 929 -0.95 22.84 30.75
N ILE A 930 -1.12 21.54 30.50
CA ILE A 930 -0.68 20.47 31.40
C ILE A 930 0.84 20.53 31.62
N LEU A 931 1.63 20.60 30.54
CA LEU A 931 3.10 20.64 30.62
C LEU A 931 3.64 21.89 31.35
N ARG A 932 2.86 22.99 31.37
CA ARG A 932 3.13 24.16 32.23
C ARG A 932 2.73 23.91 33.69
N GLY A 933 1.55 23.32 33.90
CA GLY A 933 1.01 22.97 35.23
C GLY A 933 1.82 21.91 35.99
N VAL A 934 2.64 21.11 35.30
CA VAL A 934 3.66 20.24 35.91
C VAL A 934 4.64 21.04 36.78
N GLY A 935 5.01 22.24 36.34
CA GLY A 935 5.97 23.12 36.99
C GLY A 935 7.22 23.34 36.14
N LEU A 936 7.63 24.60 36.03
CA LEU A 936 8.80 25.04 35.27
C LEU A 936 9.88 25.61 36.19
N ASN A 937 11.13 25.62 35.73
CA ASN A 937 12.23 26.23 36.46
C ASN A 937 12.07 27.76 36.55
N GLU A 938 12.58 28.32 37.64
CA GLU A 938 12.40 29.74 37.96
C GLU A 938 13.16 30.65 36.99
N ASP A 939 14.38 30.28 36.56
CA ASP A 939 15.28 31.15 35.78
C ASP A 939 14.78 31.54 34.39
N ASN A 940 14.17 30.59 33.67
CA ASN A 940 13.85 30.77 32.25
C ASN A 940 12.42 30.36 31.85
N GLN A 941 11.67 29.71 32.74
CA GLN A 941 10.27 29.30 32.49
C GLN A 941 10.13 28.45 31.19
N LYS A 942 11.12 27.57 30.93
CA LYS A 942 11.10 26.60 29.81
C LYS A 942 11.44 25.18 30.26
N TYR A 943 12.24 24.98 31.30
CA TYR A 943 12.65 23.64 31.73
C TYR A 943 11.58 22.99 32.60
N ILE A 944 11.13 21.79 32.22
CA ILE A 944 10.03 21.08 32.89
C ILE A 944 10.56 20.31 34.10
N GLU A 945 10.23 20.78 35.32
CA GLU A 945 10.63 20.15 36.59
C GLU A 945 9.68 19.00 36.97
N ILE A 946 9.66 17.94 36.16
CA ILE A 946 8.70 16.82 36.28
C ILE A 946 8.65 16.15 37.67
N TRP A 947 9.74 16.22 38.43
CA TRP A 947 9.80 15.76 39.82
C TRP A 947 8.79 16.43 40.75
N ARG A 948 8.37 17.68 40.46
CA ARG A 948 7.35 18.40 41.24
C ARG A 948 5.99 17.68 41.24
N ARG A 949 5.72 16.80 40.26
CA ARG A 949 4.51 15.96 40.20
C ARG A 949 4.76 14.46 40.44
N LEU A 950 5.91 13.91 40.05
CA LEU A 950 6.14 12.45 40.12
C LEU A 950 6.77 11.93 41.43
N ASP A 951 7.57 12.73 42.16
CA ASP A 951 8.25 12.24 43.39
C ASP A 951 7.26 11.83 44.52
N GLY A 952 6.00 12.29 44.47
CA GLY A 952 4.93 11.85 45.36
C GLY A 952 4.34 10.48 44.98
N PRO A 953 3.73 10.34 43.78
CA PRO A 953 3.24 9.08 43.26
C PRO A 953 4.26 7.93 43.30
N VAL A 954 5.54 8.18 42.95
CA VAL A 954 6.61 7.16 43.04
C VAL A 954 6.74 6.57 44.44
N LYS A 955 6.64 7.39 45.50
CA LYS A 955 6.70 6.89 46.89
C LYS A 955 5.48 6.05 47.25
N CYS A 956 4.30 6.51 46.81
CA CYS A 956 3.03 5.84 47.10
C CYS A 956 2.91 4.48 46.40
N LEU A 957 3.42 4.36 45.17
CA LEU A 957 3.47 3.10 44.42
C LEU A 957 4.45 2.09 45.05
N LYS A 958 5.64 2.55 45.47
CA LYS A 958 6.67 1.68 46.10
C LYS A 958 6.38 1.26 47.53
N SER A 959 5.68 2.09 48.30
CA SER A 959 5.45 1.89 49.73
C SER A 959 4.19 2.65 50.18
N PRO A 960 3.00 2.13 49.87
CA PRO A 960 1.74 2.74 50.27
C PRO A 960 1.68 2.89 51.80
N SER A 961 1.44 4.11 52.26
CA SER A 961 1.62 4.50 53.67
C SER A 961 0.78 5.73 54.00
N GLY A 962 0.41 5.89 55.28
CA GLY A 962 -0.56 6.91 55.72
C GLY A 962 -1.94 6.71 55.08
N GLU A 963 -2.61 7.79 54.70
CA GLU A 963 -3.90 7.80 53.99
C GLU A 963 -3.90 7.09 52.62
N ASN A 964 -2.72 6.67 52.15
CA ASN A 964 -2.53 5.96 50.88
C ASN A 964 -2.24 4.46 51.09
N ALA A 965 -2.30 3.94 52.32
CA ALA A 965 -2.00 2.54 52.63
C ALA A 965 -2.94 1.53 51.94
N ASP A 966 -4.23 1.83 51.89
CA ASP A 966 -5.27 0.96 51.33
C ASP A 966 -5.52 1.18 49.82
N MET A 967 -4.83 2.14 49.19
CA MET A 967 -5.04 2.46 47.77
C MET A 967 -4.36 1.47 46.82
N THR A 968 -5.07 1.14 45.75
CA THR A 968 -4.50 0.48 44.59
C THR A 968 -3.56 1.40 43.81
N ALA A 969 -2.61 0.79 43.08
CA ALA A 969 -1.73 1.52 42.18
C ALA A 969 -2.49 2.32 41.09
N LEU A 970 -3.68 1.85 40.69
CA LEU A 970 -4.53 2.51 39.70
C LEU A 970 -5.18 3.77 40.27
N GLU A 971 -5.62 3.75 41.52
CA GLU A 971 -6.14 4.95 42.22
C GLU A 971 -5.04 6.01 42.41
N ILE A 972 -3.80 5.60 42.70
CA ILE A 972 -2.65 6.52 42.81
C ILE A 972 -2.40 7.23 41.46
N VAL A 973 -2.44 6.49 40.34
CA VAL A 973 -2.34 7.09 38.99
C VAL A 973 -3.57 7.98 38.70
N ALA A 974 -4.77 7.59 39.13
CA ALA A 974 -5.96 8.43 38.99
C ALA A 974 -5.92 9.71 39.83
N ARG A 975 -5.23 9.73 40.99
CA ARG A 975 -4.94 10.97 41.73
C ARG A 975 -4.02 11.87 40.90
N LEU A 976 -2.89 11.36 40.41
CA LEU A 976 -1.97 12.11 39.53
C LEU A 976 -2.68 12.64 38.26
N ALA A 977 -3.55 11.83 37.65
CA ALA A 977 -4.30 12.24 36.46
C ALA A 977 -5.22 13.44 36.72
N ARG A 978 -5.91 13.47 37.87
CA ARG A 978 -6.71 14.64 38.30
C ARG A 978 -5.83 15.87 38.52
N ASP A 979 -4.68 15.71 39.18
CA ASP A 979 -3.74 16.81 39.43
C ASP A 979 -3.17 17.39 38.13
N LEU A 980 -2.98 16.57 37.08
CA LEU A 980 -2.53 17.01 35.76
C LEU A 980 -3.61 17.76 34.97
N VAL A 981 -4.88 17.31 34.99
CA VAL A 981 -5.96 17.97 34.22
C VAL A 981 -6.55 19.18 34.93
N SER A 982 -6.38 19.32 36.25
CA SER A 982 -6.92 20.45 37.03
C SER A 982 -6.42 21.84 36.63
N GLY A 983 -5.35 21.93 35.83
CA GLY A 983 -4.81 23.17 35.26
C GLY A 983 -5.22 23.45 33.81
N ILE A 984 -6.09 22.65 33.19
CA ILE A 984 -6.59 22.90 31.83
C ILE A 984 -7.69 23.95 31.92
N ALA A 985 -7.46 25.14 31.35
CA ALA A 985 -8.50 26.14 31.20
C ALA A 985 -9.56 25.68 30.18
N ASP A 986 -10.82 26.03 30.42
CA ASP A 986 -11.82 26.05 29.35
C ASP A 986 -11.45 27.18 28.36
N HIS A 987 -11.48 26.87 27.07
CA HIS A 987 -11.11 27.74 25.94
C HIS A 987 -12.24 27.73 24.91
#